data_AF-S2KF48-F1
#
_entry.id   AF-S2KF48-F1
#
_cell.length_a   1.000
_cell.length_b   1.000
_cell.length_c   1.000
_cell.angle_alpha   90.00
_cell.angle_beta   90.00
_cell.angle_gamma   90.00
#
_symmetry.space_group_name_H-M   'P 1'
#
loop_
_entity.id
_entity.type
_entity.pdbx_description
1 polymer ?
#
loop_
_entity_poly.entity_id
_entity_poly.type
_entity_poly.pdbx_seq_one_letter_code
_entity_poly.pdbx_strand_id
1 'polypeptide(L)'
;MTKKIPCQYCRQRRRKCEKVNQNEACQRCLKANRKCTTQYIYVQDELLLPDDQEEDVIEHSMELYQQARNLEKQIQALETSLSQEKALVRNQEPQWDLQLVNGELRLATEIRSLEELMLYGKSAIRYLSPFGNTFRAKTIVFQRMHTSLVRSAMQIITRSLHQSDDPKSTSSPKAISKRFSTGVTAFWEPQFFIERLIANFFSCFNDIVSILHEPSFMEHFHTLPDPMQDPVVLAICTCSAISTCKHNFFNSHEKRYFSEYFYDLTMEKLVDMFDDPAKALESVLVIHLLIPFMVTTSRVAESFKWSSMAMVLCDSLQKEYPDYAKGGPHLPRMTRIKYSIIHRNSVLPFRDFITCDERTLIKQHNIPIDILPDEPEKTRNIFKVFNLILSLSTHPAFVAVVTQARQVSTSNDSAVIEMNLEDIIRYEETIRTWWCSLPEEVKICKDPFTLTKEIIERETNTCKITMASYVHVTTIKIQACLIQTKSRNKGAPGDICNIVSDKAVQLALHSIDMCFHLMNQLEQIDSFCYSSTKILVRCIDTLMILLQVDDERIAAMAQSRLNDHMLALTKRVSPDHRVTTSASPFSMLTVAPPGPTPSVTELYKNYPLPREALIFDIVRTIVEQNTRNIDALNALS
;
A
#
# COMPACT_ATOMS: atom_id res chain seq x y z
N MET A 1 43.62 15.04 8.16
CA MET A 1 42.71 15.88 7.34
C MET A 1 41.79 16.66 8.27
N THR A 2 41.95 17.99 8.34
CA THR A 2 41.08 18.86 9.13
C THR A 2 39.66 18.85 8.56
N LYS A 3 38.65 18.56 9.39
CA LYS A 3 37.23 18.58 8.97
C LYS A 3 36.87 20.01 8.56
N LYS A 4 36.72 20.25 7.25
CA LYS A 4 36.31 21.56 6.71
C LYS A 4 34.85 21.82 7.09
N ILE A 5 34.60 22.87 7.87
CA ILE A 5 33.24 23.31 8.24
C ILE A 5 32.55 23.88 6.99
N PRO A 6 31.38 23.35 6.59
CA PRO A 6 30.65 23.88 5.44
C PRO A 6 30.11 25.30 5.72
N CYS A 7 30.03 26.15 4.70
CA CYS A 7 29.37 27.45 4.83
C CYS A 7 27.87 27.28 5.14
N GLN A 8 27.22 28.32 5.65
CA GLN A 8 25.81 28.28 6.05
C GLN A 8 24.89 27.79 4.92
N TYR A 9 25.13 28.25 3.69
CA TYR A 9 24.35 27.86 2.53
C TYR A 9 24.51 26.38 2.17
N CYS A 10 25.76 25.89 2.11
CA CYS A 10 26.04 24.47 1.86
C CYS A 10 25.51 23.58 3.00
N ARG A 11 25.55 24.05 4.25
CA ARG A 11 25.00 23.35 5.42
C ARG A 11 23.48 23.24 5.37
N GLN A 12 22.79 24.36 5.12
CA GLN A 12 21.32 24.39 4.98
C GLN A 12 20.83 23.46 3.88
N ARG A 13 21.54 23.41 2.74
CA ARG A 13 21.20 22.52 1.63
C ARG A 13 21.80 21.11 1.74
N ARG A 14 22.53 20.81 2.81
CA ARG A 14 23.22 19.52 3.03
C ARG A 14 24.13 19.10 1.87
N ARG A 15 24.86 20.06 1.27
CA ARG A 15 25.76 19.84 0.13
C ARG A 15 27.23 19.94 0.56
N LYS A 16 28.11 19.25 -0.17
CA LYS A 16 29.56 19.31 0.05
C LYS A 16 30.07 20.73 -0.24
N CYS A 17 30.78 21.33 0.71
CA CYS A 17 31.33 22.68 0.58
C CYS A 17 32.78 22.61 0.09
N GLU A 18 33.00 23.02 -1.15
CA GLU A 18 34.32 22.99 -1.79
C GLU A 18 34.95 24.38 -1.71
N LYS A 19 35.69 24.60 -0.62
CA LYS A 19 36.52 25.80 -0.41
C LYS A 19 37.97 25.49 -0.77
N VAL A 20 38.55 26.32 -1.64
CA VAL A 20 39.98 26.32 -1.97
C VAL A 20 40.75 26.92 -0.79
N ASN A 21 40.38 28.13 -0.36
CA ASN A 21 40.90 28.80 0.84
C ASN A 21 39.81 29.03 1.90
N GLN A 22 40.18 29.11 3.18
CA GLN A 22 39.21 29.29 4.29
C GLN A 22 38.41 30.60 4.17
N ASN A 23 39.04 31.65 3.64
CA ASN A 23 38.48 32.99 3.50
C ASN A 23 37.77 33.24 2.16
N GLU A 24 37.81 32.29 1.23
CA GLU A 24 37.13 32.42 -0.05
C GLU A 24 35.71 31.86 -0.01
N ALA A 25 34.85 32.41 -0.86
CA ALA A 25 33.55 31.83 -1.15
C ALA A 25 33.74 30.42 -1.74
N CYS A 26 32.89 29.46 -1.36
CA CYS A 26 32.98 28.13 -1.96
C CYS A 26 32.58 28.18 -3.44
N GLN A 27 33.12 27.27 -4.28
CA GLN A 27 32.84 27.25 -5.72
C GLN A 27 31.35 27.22 -6.04
N ARG A 28 30.53 26.57 -5.21
CA ARG A 28 29.07 26.53 -5.37
C ARG A 28 28.41 27.88 -5.14
N CYS A 29 28.78 28.60 -4.08
CA CYS A 29 28.23 29.94 -3.81
C CYS A 29 28.65 30.94 -4.90
N LEU A 30 29.88 30.81 -5.42
CA LEU A 30 30.38 31.58 -6.57
C LEU A 30 29.54 31.31 -7.84
N LYS A 31 29.37 30.04 -8.23
CA LYS A 31 28.55 29.67 -9.40
C LYS A 31 27.09 30.11 -9.28
N ALA A 32 26.53 30.10 -8.08
CA ALA A 32 25.16 30.52 -7.82
C ALA A 32 24.99 32.04 -7.63
N ASN A 33 26.07 32.83 -7.74
CA ASN A 33 26.11 34.26 -7.47
C ASN A 33 25.50 34.66 -6.11
N ARG A 34 25.85 33.93 -5.04
CA ARG A 34 25.35 34.16 -3.67
C ARG A 34 26.47 34.42 -2.67
N LYS A 35 26.19 35.24 -1.65
CA LYS A 35 27.12 35.52 -0.55
C LYS A 35 27.38 34.27 0.29
N CYS A 36 28.64 33.87 0.41
CA CYS A 36 29.06 32.72 1.18
C CYS A 36 29.38 33.12 2.64
N THR A 37 28.44 32.91 3.56
CA THR A 37 28.63 33.19 4.99
C THR A 37 29.23 31.99 5.74
N THR A 38 30.38 32.21 6.39
CA THR A 38 31.03 31.24 7.28
C THR A 38 30.46 31.40 8.69
N GLN A 39 29.98 30.32 9.31
CA GLN A 39 29.50 30.39 10.69
C GLN A 39 30.70 30.45 11.64
N TYR A 40 30.87 31.58 12.34
CA TYR A 40 31.62 31.61 13.59
C TYR A 40 30.75 30.93 14.64
N ILE A 41 31.20 29.79 15.15
CA ILE A 41 30.55 29.13 16.27
C ILE A 41 30.91 29.94 17.51
N TYR A 42 30.03 30.85 17.93
CA TYR A 42 30.01 31.28 19.33
C TYR A 42 29.52 30.07 20.13
N VAL A 43 30.46 29.32 20.69
CA VAL A 43 30.17 28.42 21.82
C VAL A 43 29.99 29.36 23.00
N GLN A 44 28.75 29.75 23.26
CA GLN A 44 28.39 30.42 24.49
C GLN A 44 28.14 29.29 25.50
N ASP A 45 29.02 29.20 26.49
CA ASP A 45 28.86 28.36 27.68
C ASP A 45 27.52 28.72 28.35
N GLU A 46 26.49 27.92 28.07
CA GLU A 46 25.24 27.94 28.82
C GLU A 46 25.27 26.86 29.89
N LEU A 47 25.44 27.36 31.13
CA LEU A 47 24.71 26.94 32.33
C LEU A 47 25.17 25.64 33.02
N LEU A 48 26.23 25.81 33.83
CA LEU A 48 26.36 25.14 35.12
C LEU A 48 25.21 25.60 36.03
N LEU A 49 24.21 24.74 36.23
CA LEU A 49 23.25 24.90 37.32
C LEU A 49 23.86 24.28 38.61
N PRO A 50 23.69 24.91 39.79
CA PRO A 50 24.19 24.36 41.05
C PRO A 50 23.41 23.11 41.46
N ASP A 51 24.12 22.10 41.97
CA ASP A 51 23.61 20.80 42.46
C ASP A 51 22.68 20.88 43.70
N ASP A 52 22.28 22.07 44.15
CA ASP A 52 21.55 22.27 45.41
C ASP A 52 20.02 22.42 45.26
N GLN A 53 19.44 22.11 44.08
CA GLN A 53 17.99 22.22 43.82
C GLN A 53 17.29 20.91 43.46
N GLU A 54 17.92 19.75 43.62
CA GLU A 54 17.26 18.45 43.32
C GLU A 54 16.20 18.06 44.37
N GLU A 55 16.30 18.50 45.63
CA GLU A 55 15.31 18.13 46.67
C GLU A 55 13.94 18.80 46.46
N ASP A 56 13.90 20.09 46.08
CA ASP A 56 12.65 20.82 45.84
C ASP A 56 11.88 20.31 44.60
N VAL A 57 12.59 19.78 43.60
CA VAL A 57 11.98 19.23 42.36
C VAL A 57 11.31 17.89 42.62
N ILE A 58 11.84 17.08 43.56
CA ILE A 58 11.27 15.78 43.92
C ILE A 58 9.98 15.97 44.74
N GLU A 59 9.96 16.92 45.67
CA GLU A 59 8.77 17.21 46.49
C GLU A 59 7.61 17.74 45.62
N HIS A 60 7.89 18.64 44.69
CA HIS A 60 6.88 19.16 43.77
C HIS A 60 6.36 18.12 42.76
N SER A 61 7.25 17.22 42.32
CA SER A 61 6.88 16.05 41.51
C SER A 61 5.91 15.12 42.27
N MET A 62 6.17 14.84 43.54
CA MET A 62 5.30 14.00 44.37
C MET A 62 3.90 14.60 44.58
N GLU A 63 3.79 15.92 44.77
CA GLU A 63 2.49 16.60 44.86
C GLU A 63 1.68 16.47 43.57
N LEU A 64 2.32 16.59 42.40
CA LEU A 64 1.68 16.41 41.10
C LEU A 64 1.18 14.97 40.88
N TYR A 65 1.97 13.96 41.27
CA TYR A 65 1.54 12.56 41.21
C TYR A 65 0.33 12.28 42.12
N GLN A 66 0.29 12.91 43.30
CA GLN A 66 -0.83 12.77 44.22
C GLN A 66 -2.09 13.45 43.68
N GLN A 67 -1.97 14.61 43.05
CA GLN A 67 -3.08 15.27 42.35
C GLN A 67 -3.61 14.43 41.19
N ALA A 68 -2.74 13.83 40.38
CA ALA A 68 -3.14 12.95 39.28
C ALA A 68 -3.94 11.73 39.78
N ARG A 69 -3.48 11.07 40.85
CA ARG A 69 -4.23 9.95 41.47
C ARG A 69 -5.59 10.37 42.01
N ASN A 70 -5.70 11.57 42.59
CA ASN A 70 -6.97 12.07 43.08
C ASN A 70 -7.95 12.37 41.93
N LEU A 71 -7.46 12.90 40.80
CA LEU A 71 -8.28 13.09 39.60
C LEU A 71 -8.73 11.77 38.99
N GLU A 72 -7.87 10.75 38.92
CA GLU A 72 -8.27 9.40 38.45
C GLU A 72 -9.39 8.80 39.31
N LYS A 73 -9.31 8.95 40.64
CA LYS A 73 -10.37 8.51 41.56
C LYS A 73 -11.68 9.28 41.34
N GLN A 74 -11.62 10.59 41.11
CA GLN A 74 -12.80 11.40 40.80
C GLN A 74 -13.43 10.99 39.46
N ILE A 75 -12.62 10.70 38.44
CA ILE A 75 -13.09 10.20 37.14
C ILE A 75 -13.78 8.84 37.33
N GLN A 76 -13.18 7.89 38.04
CA GLN A 76 -13.81 6.60 38.32
C GLN A 76 -15.12 6.73 39.11
N ALA A 77 -15.18 7.63 40.09
CA ALA A 77 -16.40 7.89 40.85
C ALA A 77 -17.50 8.49 39.96
N LEU A 78 -17.15 9.43 39.09
CA LEU A 78 -18.06 10.02 38.10
C LEU A 78 -18.54 8.97 37.09
N GLU A 79 -17.66 8.12 36.55
CA GLU A 79 -18.04 7.04 35.65
C GLU A 79 -18.99 6.03 36.30
N THR A 80 -18.78 5.74 37.59
CA THR A 80 -19.65 4.85 38.37
C THR A 80 -21.01 5.49 38.61
N SER A 81 -21.04 6.77 39.01
CA SER A 81 -22.28 7.53 39.20
C SER A 81 -23.07 7.68 37.91
N LEU A 82 -22.39 8.00 36.80
CA LEU A 82 -23.00 8.16 35.48
C LEU A 82 -23.49 6.83 34.92
N SER A 83 -22.84 5.71 35.27
CA SER A 83 -23.32 4.36 34.95
C SER A 83 -24.56 3.97 35.78
N GLN A 84 -24.60 4.33 37.07
CA GLN A 84 -25.77 4.13 37.92
C GLN A 84 -26.96 4.99 37.48
N GLU A 85 -26.72 6.25 37.10
CA GLU A 85 -27.73 7.16 36.57
C GLU A 85 -28.27 6.65 35.22
N LYS A 86 -27.38 6.19 34.32
CA LYS A 86 -27.79 5.52 33.07
C LYS A 86 -28.60 4.23 33.32
N ALA A 87 -28.32 3.49 34.39
CA ALA A 87 -29.09 2.31 34.76
C ALA A 87 -30.49 2.67 35.29
N LEU A 88 -30.62 3.76 36.04
CA LEU A 88 -31.91 4.29 36.49
C LEU A 88 -32.74 4.83 35.33
N VAL A 89 -32.12 5.53 34.37
CA VAL A 89 -32.78 6.03 33.16
C VAL A 89 -33.23 4.90 32.23
N ARG A 90 -32.49 3.78 32.15
CA ARG A 90 -32.93 2.59 31.39
C ARG A 90 -34.24 1.99 31.92
N ASN A 91 -34.53 2.12 33.21
CA ASN A 91 -35.77 1.64 33.81
C ASN A 91 -36.95 2.61 33.60
N GLN A 92 -36.71 3.77 32.99
CA GLN A 92 -37.70 4.80 32.68
C GLN A 92 -37.82 5.07 31.17
N GLU A 93 -37.32 4.18 30.30
CA GLU A 93 -37.56 4.34 28.85
C GLU A 93 -39.08 4.28 28.59
N PRO A 94 -39.69 5.34 28.00
CA PRO A 94 -41.12 5.35 27.73
C PRO A 94 -41.48 4.23 26.75
N GLN A 95 -42.62 3.57 26.98
CA GLN A 95 -43.17 2.63 26.02
C GLN A 95 -43.83 3.43 24.88
N TRP A 96 -43.33 3.24 23.66
CA TRP A 96 -43.83 3.93 22.46
C TRP A 96 -44.78 3.02 21.68
N ASP A 97 -46.04 3.44 21.58
CA ASP A 97 -47.07 2.82 20.77
C ASP A 97 -47.03 3.43 19.37
N LEU A 98 -46.80 2.58 18.37
CA LEU A 98 -46.76 2.95 16.96
C LEU A 98 -47.98 2.32 16.26
N GLN A 99 -48.66 3.10 15.43
CA GLN A 99 -49.78 2.63 14.62
C GLN A 99 -49.47 2.78 13.14
N LEU A 100 -49.78 1.75 12.35
CA LEU A 100 -49.69 1.81 10.90
C LEU A 100 -51.06 2.21 10.34
N VAL A 101 -51.20 3.42 9.83
CA VAL A 101 -52.46 3.95 9.31
C VAL A 101 -52.25 4.35 7.86
N ASN A 102 -52.94 3.68 6.93
CA ASN A 102 -52.83 3.93 5.48
C ASN A 102 -51.40 3.80 4.91
N GLY A 103 -50.59 2.89 5.45
CA GLY A 103 -49.20 2.70 5.04
C GLY A 103 -48.21 3.69 5.64
N GLU A 104 -48.67 4.65 6.45
CA GLU A 104 -47.82 5.55 7.22
C GLU A 104 -47.69 5.06 8.67
N LEU A 105 -46.47 5.02 9.18
CA LEU A 105 -46.22 4.70 10.58
C LEU A 105 -46.32 5.98 11.41
N ARG A 106 -47.26 6.01 12.36
CA ARG A 106 -47.55 7.15 13.23
C ARG A 106 -47.28 6.79 14.68
N LEU A 107 -46.69 7.73 15.42
CA LEU A 107 -46.57 7.61 16.86
C LEU A 107 -47.92 7.89 17.51
N ALA A 108 -48.49 6.89 18.19
CA ALA A 108 -49.74 7.01 18.94
C ALA A 108 -49.50 7.50 20.37
N THR A 109 -48.31 7.27 20.93
CA THR A 109 -47.91 7.84 22.22
C THR A 109 -47.74 9.36 22.13
N GLU A 110 -48.38 10.08 23.04
CA GLU A 110 -48.21 11.53 23.18
C GLU A 110 -46.84 11.85 23.79
N ILE A 111 -46.09 12.76 23.14
CA ILE A 111 -44.80 13.25 23.64
C ILE A 111 -45.08 14.47 24.53
N ARG A 112 -44.86 14.33 25.84
CA ARG A 112 -45.22 15.32 26.88
C ARG A 112 -44.11 16.32 27.18
N SER A 113 -42.89 16.05 26.75
CA SER A 113 -41.73 16.91 27.01
C SER A 113 -40.70 16.86 25.87
N LEU A 114 -39.82 17.87 25.83
CA LEU A 114 -38.69 17.89 24.89
C LEU A 114 -37.71 16.72 25.16
N GLU A 115 -37.59 16.29 26.41
CA GLU A 115 -36.78 15.14 26.81
C GLU A 115 -37.38 13.83 26.25
N GLU A 116 -38.70 13.65 26.35
CA GLU A 116 -39.40 12.55 25.71
C GLU A 116 -39.26 12.58 24.17
N LEU A 117 -39.27 13.76 23.55
CA LEU A 117 -39.02 13.90 22.11
C LEU A 117 -37.60 13.43 21.74
N MET A 118 -36.61 13.79 22.55
CA MET A 118 -35.23 13.34 22.34
C MET A 118 -35.05 11.84 22.58
N LEU A 119 -35.73 11.29 23.59
CA LEU A 119 -35.76 9.85 23.86
C LEU A 119 -36.46 9.11 22.72
N TYR A 120 -37.57 9.64 22.20
CA TYR A 120 -38.24 9.13 21.02
C TYR A 120 -37.33 9.21 19.80
N GLY A 121 -36.66 10.32 19.51
CA GLY A 121 -35.73 10.41 18.38
C GLY A 121 -34.60 9.36 18.44
N LYS A 122 -34.03 9.14 19.63
CA LYS A 122 -33.04 8.07 19.86
C LYS A 122 -33.64 6.66 19.73
N SER A 123 -34.91 6.49 20.07
CA SER A 123 -35.64 5.22 20.05
C SER A 123 -36.25 4.89 18.69
N ALA A 124 -36.79 5.85 17.96
CA ALA A 124 -37.39 5.68 16.64
C ALA A 124 -36.33 5.23 15.62
N ILE A 125 -35.14 5.83 15.66
CA ILE A 125 -34.00 5.33 14.87
C ILE A 125 -33.65 3.88 15.24
N ARG A 126 -33.88 3.48 16.50
CA ARG A 126 -33.69 2.10 17.00
C ARG A 126 -34.83 1.18 16.55
N TYR A 127 -36.11 1.53 16.68
CA TYR A 127 -37.25 0.65 16.41
C TYR A 127 -37.63 0.56 14.92
N LEU A 128 -37.33 1.58 14.13
CA LEU A 128 -37.70 1.65 12.71
C LEU A 128 -36.64 1.05 11.78
N SER A 129 -35.44 0.81 12.32
CA SER A 129 -34.47 -0.01 11.64
C SER A 129 -34.87 -1.48 11.78
N PRO A 130 -34.93 -2.27 10.69
CA PRO A 130 -35.16 -3.73 10.76
C PRO A 130 -34.10 -4.49 11.58
N PHE A 131 -33.12 -3.75 12.12
CA PHE A 131 -31.88 -4.16 12.75
C PHE A 131 -31.75 -3.61 14.20
N GLY A 132 -32.78 -2.93 14.71
CA GLY A 132 -32.76 -2.14 15.94
C GLY A 132 -32.10 -2.71 17.19
N ASN A 133 -32.47 -3.93 17.58
CA ASN A 133 -31.88 -4.62 18.74
C ASN A 133 -30.67 -5.50 18.37
N THR A 134 -30.57 -5.92 17.11
CA THR A 134 -29.51 -6.82 16.64
C THR A 134 -28.17 -6.09 16.45
N PHE A 135 -28.18 -4.80 16.10
CA PHE A 135 -26.98 -4.07 15.68
C PHE A 135 -26.42 -3.12 16.76
N ARG A 136 -27.25 -2.62 17.70
CA ARG A 136 -26.76 -1.81 18.83
C ARG A 136 -26.13 -2.65 19.96
N ALA A 137 -26.48 -3.94 20.05
CA ALA A 137 -26.02 -4.84 21.11
C ALA A 137 -24.84 -5.75 20.71
N LYS A 138 -24.44 -5.76 19.43
CA LYS A 138 -23.42 -6.68 18.92
C LYS A 138 -22.47 -5.96 17.96
N THR A 139 -21.60 -5.11 18.48
CA THR A 139 -20.36 -4.82 17.77
C THR A 139 -19.61 -6.15 17.63
N ILE A 140 -19.32 -6.54 16.39
CA ILE A 140 -18.51 -7.73 16.14
C ILE A 140 -17.06 -7.30 16.38
N VAL A 141 -16.41 -7.98 17.32
CA VAL A 141 -15.01 -7.76 17.61
C VAL A 141 -14.22 -8.67 16.69
N PHE A 142 -13.38 -8.06 15.85
CA PHE A 142 -12.46 -8.80 15.03
C PHE A 142 -11.14 -8.85 15.79
N GLN A 143 -10.81 -10.06 16.21
CA GLN A 143 -9.50 -10.35 16.76
C GLN A 143 -8.77 -11.27 15.81
N ARG A 144 -7.67 -10.76 15.27
CA ARG A 144 -6.77 -11.56 14.46
C ARG A 144 -6.05 -12.56 15.35
N MET A 145 -6.23 -13.86 15.10
CA MET A 145 -5.57 -14.91 15.89
C MET A 145 -4.17 -15.22 15.37
N HIS A 146 -3.94 -15.02 14.07
CA HIS A 146 -2.70 -15.41 13.42
C HIS A 146 -2.13 -14.32 12.52
N THR A 147 -0.82 -14.18 12.49
CA THR A 147 -0.09 -13.21 11.67
C THR A 147 -0.18 -13.59 10.18
N SER A 148 -0.53 -12.63 9.31
CA SER A 148 -0.53 -12.83 7.85
C SER A 148 0.90 -12.94 7.35
N LEU A 149 1.12 -13.73 6.29
CA LEU A 149 2.35 -13.78 5.51
C LEU A 149 2.83 -12.38 5.12
N VAL A 150 1.88 -11.58 4.63
CA VAL A 150 2.14 -10.21 4.20
C VAL A 150 2.53 -9.36 5.39
N ARG A 151 1.90 -9.55 6.56
CA ARG A 151 2.29 -8.82 7.77
C ARG A 151 3.71 -9.19 8.22
N SER A 152 4.05 -10.48 8.25
CA SER A 152 5.41 -10.94 8.59
C SER A 152 6.46 -10.36 7.64
N ALA A 153 6.16 -10.36 6.33
CA ALA A 153 7.00 -9.70 5.32
C ALA A 153 7.16 -8.20 5.61
N MET A 154 6.07 -7.52 5.90
CA MET A 154 6.06 -6.08 6.15
C MET A 154 6.77 -5.71 7.45
N GLN A 155 6.68 -6.53 8.50
CA GLN A 155 7.43 -6.31 9.74
C GLN A 155 8.93 -6.40 9.48
N ILE A 156 9.38 -7.35 8.67
CA ILE A 156 10.79 -7.47 8.27
C ILE A 156 11.24 -6.27 7.44
N ILE A 157 10.43 -5.88 6.45
CA ILE A 157 10.70 -4.69 5.63
C ILE A 157 10.77 -3.44 6.53
N THR A 158 9.81 -3.26 7.43
CA THR A 158 9.74 -2.10 8.34
C THR A 158 10.93 -2.06 9.29
N ARG A 159 11.36 -3.21 9.84
CA ARG A 159 12.58 -3.29 10.65
C ARG A 159 13.81 -2.84 9.87
N SER A 160 13.88 -3.15 8.57
CA SER A 160 14.99 -2.69 7.73
C SER A 160 14.95 -1.21 7.36
N LEU A 161 13.79 -0.54 7.43
CA LEU A 161 13.69 0.91 7.20
C LEU A 161 14.39 1.74 8.28
N HIS A 162 14.41 1.25 9.52
CA HIS A 162 14.93 1.99 10.66
C HIS A 162 16.43 1.80 10.90
N GLN A 163 17.07 0.89 10.16
CA GLN A 163 18.51 0.68 10.28
C GLN A 163 19.24 1.75 9.46
N SER A 164 20.07 2.55 10.11
CA SER A 164 20.93 3.51 9.42
C SER A 164 21.93 2.72 8.57
N ASP A 165 21.79 2.79 7.24
CA ASP A 165 22.77 2.22 6.33
C ASP A 165 24.15 2.81 6.66
N ASP A 166 25.09 1.98 7.11
CA ASP A 166 26.49 2.37 7.14
C ASP A 166 26.93 2.58 5.68
N PRO A 167 27.27 3.82 5.26
CA PRO A 167 27.69 4.09 3.90
C PRO A 167 28.98 3.36 3.51
N LYS A 168 29.74 2.83 4.47
CA LYS A 168 30.93 2.00 4.25
C LYS A 168 30.61 0.52 4.16
N SER A 169 29.38 0.11 4.44
CA SER A 169 28.99 -1.29 4.31
C SER A 169 29.17 -1.77 2.88
N THR A 170 29.77 -2.96 2.74
CA THR A 170 29.90 -3.65 1.45
C THR A 170 28.54 -4.01 0.82
N SER A 171 27.49 -3.81 1.60
CA SER A 171 26.06 -4.05 1.35
C SER A 171 25.29 -2.79 1.01
N SER A 172 25.93 -1.62 1.07
CA SER A 172 25.28 -0.38 0.71
C SER A 172 24.78 -0.47 -0.74
N PRO A 173 23.66 0.16 -1.09
CA PRO A 173 23.15 0.18 -2.47
C PRO A 173 24.23 0.58 -3.50
N LYS A 174 25.12 1.51 -3.12
CA LYS A 174 26.28 1.92 -3.93
C LYS A 174 27.31 0.81 -4.12
N ALA A 175 27.65 0.08 -3.06
CA ALA A 175 28.58 -1.04 -3.17
C ALA A 175 27.98 -2.18 -4.01
N ILE A 176 26.68 -2.43 -3.89
CA ILE A 176 25.96 -3.42 -4.70
C ILE A 176 25.96 -2.99 -6.17
N SER A 177 25.56 -1.75 -6.48
CA SER A 177 25.59 -1.23 -7.85
C SER A 177 26.98 -1.40 -8.46
N LYS A 178 28.03 -0.98 -7.73
CA LYS A 178 29.42 -1.10 -8.19
C LYS A 178 29.82 -2.53 -8.55
N ARG A 179 29.35 -3.54 -7.80
CA ARG A 179 29.64 -4.96 -8.10
C ARG A 179 29.05 -5.39 -9.43
N PHE A 180 27.81 -5.00 -9.69
CA PHE A 180 27.15 -5.31 -10.96
C PHE A 180 27.79 -4.53 -12.10
N SER A 181 28.23 -3.29 -11.88
CA SER A 181 28.94 -2.49 -12.88
C SER A 181 30.32 -3.04 -13.27
N THR A 182 30.95 -3.90 -12.47
CA THR A 182 32.27 -4.47 -12.72
C THR A 182 32.22 -5.96 -13.10
N GLY A 183 32.01 -6.28 -14.38
CA GLY A 183 32.24 -7.64 -14.88
C GLY A 183 31.45 -8.00 -16.16
N VAL A 184 32.17 -8.54 -17.16
CA VAL A 184 31.67 -9.17 -18.42
C VAL A 184 30.94 -8.25 -19.42
N THR A 185 30.43 -7.08 -19.02
CA THR A 185 29.64 -6.17 -19.87
C THR A 185 30.37 -4.92 -20.35
N ALA A 186 31.69 -4.81 -20.13
CA ALA A 186 32.52 -3.82 -20.83
C ALA A 186 32.43 -3.93 -22.38
N PHE A 187 31.80 -4.99 -22.89
CA PHE A 187 31.64 -5.29 -24.31
C PHE A 187 30.27 -4.91 -24.89
N TRP A 188 29.30 -4.43 -24.09
CA TRP A 188 27.94 -4.15 -24.57
C TRP A 188 27.65 -2.65 -24.47
N GLU A 189 27.19 -2.04 -25.55
CA GLU A 189 26.80 -0.63 -25.61
C GLU A 189 25.34 -0.47 -25.13
N PRO A 190 25.07 0.08 -23.93
CA PRO A 190 23.72 0.18 -23.37
C PRO A 190 22.77 1.00 -24.25
N GLN A 191 23.31 1.90 -25.07
CA GLN A 191 22.54 2.73 -26.02
C GLN A 191 21.71 1.88 -27.00
N PHE A 192 22.23 0.72 -27.39
CA PHE A 192 21.55 -0.19 -28.34
C PHE A 192 20.20 -0.68 -27.82
N PHE A 193 19.99 -0.69 -26.50
CA PHE A 193 18.76 -1.22 -25.90
C PHE A 193 17.69 -0.15 -25.65
N ILE A 194 18.00 1.14 -25.78
CA ILE A 194 17.10 2.24 -25.37
C ILE A 194 15.76 2.16 -26.09
N GLU A 195 15.76 2.12 -27.43
CA GLU A 195 14.53 2.08 -28.22
C GLU A 195 13.68 0.85 -27.88
N ARG A 196 14.32 -0.32 -27.73
CA ARG A 196 13.62 -1.56 -27.38
C ARG A 196 13.05 -1.52 -25.96
N LEU A 197 13.76 -0.92 -25.01
CA LEU A 197 13.28 -0.76 -23.63
C LEU A 197 12.11 0.22 -23.56
N ILE A 198 12.15 1.31 -24.33
CA ILE A 198 11.03 2.26 -24.47
C ILE A 198 9.82 1.58 -25.10
N ALA A 199 10.01 0.83 -26.19
CA ALA A 199 8.92 0.08 -26.81
C ALA A 199 8.30 -0.94 -25.83
N ASN A 200 9.14 -1.64 -25.05
CA ASN A 200 8.69 -2.54 -24.00
C ASN A 200 7.94 -1.82 -22.88
N PHE A 201 8.36 -0.61 -22.49
CA PHE A 201 7.66 0.21 -21.50
C PHE A 201 6.21 0.48 -21.90
N PHE A 202 6.01 1.04 -23.10
CA PHE A 202 4.68 1.41 -23.58
C PHE A 202 3.83 0.19 -23.92
N SER A 203 4.45 -0.91 -24.35
CA SER A 203 3.74 -2.14 -24.67
C SER A 203 3.27 -2.92 -23.43
N CYS A 204 3.87 -2.71 -22.25
CA CYS A 204 3.61 -3.55 -21.08
C CYS A 204 3.45 -2.81 -19.75
N PHE A 205 4.31 -1.86 -19.45
CA PHE A 205 4.38 -1.26 -18.12
C PHE A 205 3.47 -0.04 -17.98
N ASN A 206 3.40 0.77 -19.03
CA ASN A 206 2.52 1.93 -19.10
C ASN A 206 1.05 1.52 -18.91
N ASP A 207 0.69 0.27 -19.20
CA ASP A 207 -0.65 -0.28 -18.98
C ASP A 207 -1.05 -0.42 -17.51
N ILE A 208 -0.08 -0.70 -16.64
CA ILE A 208 -0.36 -0.86 -15.20
C ILE A 208 -0.21 0.49 -14.51
N VAL A 209 0.70 1.33 -14.99
CA VAL A 209 1.04 2.59 -14.37
C VAL A 209 1.23 3.68 -15.43
N SER A 210 0.10 4.15 -15.98
CA SER A 210 0.06 5.13 -17.06
C SER A 210 0.41 6.54 -16.58
N ILE A 211 1.68 6.77 -16.23
CA ILE A 211 2.17 8.04 -15.69
C ILE A 211 2.68 9.00 -16.77
N LEU A 212 2.89 8.50 -17.99
CA LEU A 212 3.32 9.26 -19.15
C LEU A 212 2.22 9.31 -20.21
N HIS A 213 2.30 10.31 -21.09
CA HIS A 213 1.50 10.39 -22.30
C HIS A 213 2.39 10.00 -23.48
N GLU A 214 2.13 8.82 -24.05
CA GLU A 214 3.00 8.17 -25.04
C GLU A 214 3.25 9.04 -26.29
N PRO A 215 2.23 9.60 -26.97
CA PRO A 215 2.46 10.44 -28.15
C PRO A 215 3.40 11.62 -27.89
N SER A 216 3.21 12.35 -26.78
CA SER A 216 4.07 13.49 -26.46
C SER A 216 5.46 13.07 -26.02
N PHE A 217 5.60 11.91 -25.37
CA PHE A 217 6.91 11.38 -25.02
C PHE A 217 7.69 10.98 -26.28
N MET A 218 7.06 10.29 -27.23
CA MET A 218 7.72 9.87 -28.47
C MET A 218 8.08 11.06 -29.35
N GLU A 219 7.22 12.10 -29.39
CA GLU A 219 7.53 13.38 -30.03
C GLU A 219 8.81 14.01 -29.45
N HIS A 220 8.92 14.08 -28.12
CA HIS A 220 10.13 14.54 -27.43
C HIS A 220 11.34 13.65 -27.72
N PHE A 221 11.19 12.33 -27.57
CA PHE A 221 12.26 11.35 -27.75
C PHE A 221 12.92 11.45 -29.13
N HIS A 222 12.14 11.56 -30.21
CA HIS A 222 12.69 11.69 -31.57
C HIS A 222 13.41 13.02 -31.83
N THR A 223 13.22 14.03 -30.98
CA THR A 223 13.93 15.32 -31.09
C THR A 223 15.21 15.37 -30.26
N LEU A 224 15.47 14.37 -29.43
CA LEU A 224 16.65 14.35 -28.57
C LEU A 224 17.93 14.10 -29.38
N PRO A 225 18.98 14.92 -29.20
CA PRO A 225 20.27 14.67 -29.85
C PRO A 225 21.01 13.47 -29.22
N ASP A 226 20.85 13.26 -27.91
CA ASP A 226 21.40 12.12 -27.18
C ASP A 226 20.38 11.65 -26.12
N PRO A 227 19.70 10.51 -26.35
CA PRO A 227 18.77 9.93 -25.39
C PRO A 227 19.40 9.60 -24.02
N MET A 228 20.72 9.43 -23.94
CA MET A 228 21.42 9.15 -22.68
C MET A 228 21.55 10.37 -21.78
N GLN A 229 21.22 11.58 -22.24
CA GLN A 229 21.20 12.77 -21.39
C GLN A 229 19.82 13.06 -20.79
N ASP A 230 18.76 12.43 -21.30
CA ASP A 230 17.40 12.70 -20.86
C ASP A 230 17.05 11.83 -19.62
N PRO A 231 16.71 12.44 -18.48
CA PRO A 231 16.48 11.69 -17.25
C PRO A 231 15.21 10.85 -17.30
N VAL A 232 14.20 11.23 -18.09
CA VAL A 232 12.96 10.46 -18.23
C VAL A 232 13.22 9.21 -19.07
N VAL A 233 13.97 9.33 -20.16
CA VAL A 233 14.43 8.19 -20.97
C VAL A 233 15.21 7.20 -20.11
N LEU A 234 16.21 7.66 -19.36
CA LEU A 234 17.00 6.79 -18.48
C LEU A 234 16.12 6.10 -17.43
N ALA A 235 15.16 6.82 -16.83
CA ALA A 235 14.24 6.25 -15.85
C ALA A 235 13.31 5.19 -16.45
N ILE A 236 12.83 5.38 -17.69
CA ILE A 236 12.07 4.37 -18.45
C ILE A 236 12.94 3.14 -18.70
N CYS A 237 14.20 3.33 -19.11
CA CYS A 237 15.14 2.22 -19.31
C CYS A 237 15.38 1.45 -18.02
N THR A 238 15.56 2.13 -16.89
CA THR A 238 15.69 1.50 -15.56
C THR A 238 14.49 0.63 -15.21
N CYS A 239 13.27 1.17 -15.34
CA CYS A 239 12.05 0.47 -14.93
C CYS A 239 11.70 -0.69 -15.87
N SER A 240 11.96 -0.53 -17.17
CA SER A 240 11.71 -1.53 -18.20
C SER A 240 12.71 -2.67 -18.13
N ALA A 241 13.99 -2.36 -17.88
CA ALA A 241 15.03 -3.37 -17.75
C ALA A 241 14.76 -4.29 -16.54
N ILE A 242 14.29 -3.77 -15.40
CA ILE A 242 14.01 -4.59 -14.22
C ILE A 242 12.67 -5.35 -14.31
N SER A 243 11.84 -5.09 -15.32
CA SER A 243 10.49 -5.65 -15.42
C SER A 243 10.48 -7.18 -15.47
N THR A 244 9.56 -7.79 -14.72
CA THR A 244 9.37 -9.25 -14.66
C THR A 244 8.39 -9.78 -15.71
N CYS A 245 7.97 -8.92 -16.64
CA CYS A 245 7.15 -9.28 -17.78
C CYS A 245 7.84 -10.32 -18.70
N LYS A 246 7.04 -11.22 -19.29
CA LYS A 246 7.47 -12.20 -20.31
C LYS A 246 8.05 -11.59 -21.59
N HIS A 247 7.67 -10.35 -21.93
CA HIS A 247 8.20 -9.62 -23.10
C HIS A 247 9.54 -8.92 -22.84
N ASN A 248 10.04 -8.96 -21.59
CA ASN A 248 11.39 -8.51 -21.30
C ASN A 248 12.40 -9.53 -21.87
N PHE A 249 13.33 -9.04 -22.68
CA PHE A 249 14.30 -9.86 -23.41
C PHE A 249 15.58 -10.16 -22.62
N PHE A 250 15.73 -9.57 -21.43
CA PHE A 250 16.85 -9.83 -20.54
C PHE A 250 16.59 -11.04 -19.64
N ASN A 251 17.63 -11.81 -19.37
CA ASN A 251 17.64 -12.78 -18.26
C ASN A 251 17.73 -12.08 -16.89
N SER A 252 17.52 -12.80 -15.79
CA SER A 252 17.48 -12.21 -14.43
C SER A 252 18.70 -11.34 -14.10
N HIS A 253 19.90 -11.78 -14.50
CA HIS A 253 21.16 -11.08 -14.24
C HIS A 253 21.32 -9.84 -15.11
N GLU A 254 20.98 -9.92 -16.40
CA GLU A 254 20.98 -8.78 -17.32
C GLU A 254 19.97 -7.71 -16.85
N LYS A 255 18.76 -8.12 -16.43
CA LYS A 255 17.76 -7.21 -15.86
C LYS A 255 18.35 -6.41 -14.70
N ARG A 256 19.04 -7.09 -13.79
CA ARG A 256 19.69 -6.48 -12.64
C ARG A 256 20.79 -5.53 -13.05
N TYR A 257 21.65 -5.95 -13.98
CA TYR A 257 22.79 -5.15 -14.45
C TYR A 257 22.34 -3.86 -15.15
N PHE A 258 21.54 -3.98 -16.23
CA PHE A 258 21.17 -2.82 -17.03
C PHE A 258 20.31 -1.84 -16.24
N SER A 259 19.45 -2.33 -15.37
CA SER A 259 18.66 -1.45 -14.51
C SER A 259 19.51 -0.68 -13.49
N GLU A 260 20.55 -1.29 -12.89
CA GLU A 260 21.51 -0.58 -12.03
C GLU A 260 22.28 0.49 -12.80
N TYR A 261 22.75 0.16 -14.01
CA TYR A 261 23.46 1.11 -14.87
C TYR A 261 22.61 2.34 -15.20
N PHE A 262 21.39 2.14 -15.70
CA PHE A 262 20.49 3.26 -16.00
C PHE A 262 20.04 3.99 -14.73
N TYR A 263 19.89 3.27 -13.61
CA TYR A 263 19.51 3.86 -12.32
C TYR A 263 20.56 4.87 -11.86
N ASP A 264 21.84 4.50 -11.87
CA ASP A 264 22.91 5.38 -11.41
C ASP A 264 23.00 6.65 -12.26
N LEU A 265 22.88 6.54 -13.58
CA LEU A 265 22.83 7.69 -14.48
C LEU A 265 21.59 8.56 -14.22
N THR A 266 20.42 7.95 -14.08
CA THR A 266 19.17 8.67 -13.79
C THR A 266 19.28 9.43 -12.47
N MET A 267 19.85 8.82 -11.45
CA MET A 267 20.01 9.41 -10.12
C MET A 267 20.97 10.59 -10.11
N GLU A 268 22.05 10.54 -10.90
CA GLU A 268 22.94 11.69 -11.10
C GLU A 268 22.15 12.89 -11.64
N LYS A 269 21.38 12.67 -12.72
CA LYS A 269 20.54 13.72 -13.32
C LYS A 269 19.45 14.22 -12.38
N LEU A 270 18.75 13.31 -11.69
CA LEU A 270 17.70 13.64 -10.73
C LEU A 270 18.23 14.56 -9.62
N VAL A 271 19.40 14.24 -9.05
CA VAL A 271 19.97 15.03 -7.96
C VAL A 271 20.35 16.45 -8.39
N ASP A 272 20.69 16.62 -9.66
CA ASP A 272 21.02 17.92 -10.25
C ASP A 272 19.77 18.76 -10.58
N MET A 273 18.69 18.13 -11.07
CA MET A 273 17.44 18.80 -11.42
C MET A 273 16.45 18.99 -10.26
N PHE A 274 16.57 18.21 -9.17
CA PHE A 274 15.57 18.15 -8.10
C PHE A 274 15.26 19.50 -7.43
N ASP A 275 16.26 20.39 -7.35
CA ASP A 275 16.12 21.71 -6.73
C ASP A 275 15.59 22.79 -7.70
N ASP A 276 15.31 22.45 -8.96
CA ASP A 276 14.80 23.37 -9.98
C ASP A 276 13.25 23.28 -10.08
N PRO A 277 12.51 24.34 -9.69
CA PRO A 277 11.04 24.36 -9.79
C PRO A 277 10.52 24.12 -11.21
N ALA A 278 11.25 24.56 -12.25
CA ALA A 278 10.84 24.35 -13.64
C ALA A 278 10.89 22.87 -14.04
N LYS A 279 11.65 22.06 -13.29
CA LYS A 279 11.85 20.63 -13.47
C LYS A 279 11.08 19.78 -12.45
N ALA A 280 10.16 20.38 -11.69
CA ALA A 280 9.40 19.67 -10.65
C ALA A 280 8.58 18.50 -11.20
N LEU A 281 7.84 18.70 -12.32
CA LEU A 281 7.05 17.64 -12.94
C LEU A 281 7.94 16.51 -13.49
N GLU A 282 9.05 16.86 -14.12
CA GLU A 282 10.03 15.90 -14.63
C GLU A 282 10.67 15.10 -13.48
N SER A 283 10.95 15.76 -12.34
CA SER A 283 11.45 15.10 -11.13
C SER A 283 10.45 14.09 -10.58
N VAL A 284 9.15 14.43 -10.55
CA VAL A 284 8.08 13.50 -10.14
C VAL A 284 8.04 12.29 -11.06
N LEU A 285 8.06 12.49 -12.38
CA LEU A 285 8.05 11.42 -13.36
C LEU A 285 9.22 10.46 -13.17
N VAL A 286 10.43 11.01 -13.08
CA VAL A 286 11.67 10.25 -12.85
C VAL A 286 11.55 9.44 -11.56
N ILE A 287 11.16 10.07 -10.45
CA ILE A 287 11.02 9.37 -9.17
C ILE A 287 10.02 8.21 -9.28
N HIS A 288 8.84 8.44 -9.84
CA HIS A 288 7.82 7.40 -9.99
C HIS A 288 8.25 6.25 -10.90
N LEU A 289 8.98 6.53 -11.98
CA LEU A 289 9.57 5.52 -12.86
C LEU A 289 10.66 4.70 -12.13
N LEU A 290 11.40 5.29 -11.19
CA LEU A 290 12.43 4.58 -10.43
C LEU A 290 11.89 3.72 -9.28
N ILE A 291 10.67 3.98 -8.78
CA ILE A 291 10.06 3.21 -7.68
C ILE A 291 10.04 1.69 -7.96
N PRO A 292 9.54 1.20 -9.12
CA PRO A 292 9.56 -0.22 -9.46
C PRO A 292 10.93 -0.87 -9.30
N PHE A 293 12.00 -0.18 -9.71
CA PHE A 293 13.37 -0.65 -9.54
C PHE A 293 13.76 -0.71 -8.07
N MET A 294 13.61 0.38 -7.32
CA MET A 294 14.00 0.42 -5.91
C MET A 294 13.27 -0.67 -5.12
N VAL A 295 12.00 -0.88 -5.42
CA VAL A 295 11.18 -1.88 -4.76
C VAL A 295 11.61 -3.30 -5.15
N THR A 296 11.78 -3.59 -6.44
CA THR A 296 12.18 -4.94 -6.92
C THR A 296 13.58 -5.33 -6.44
N THR A 297 14.42 -4.34 -6.17
CA THR A 297 15.79 -4.50 -5.67
C THR A 297 15.89 -4.39 -4.16
N SER A 298 14.74 -4.40 -3.47
CA SER A 298 14.60 -4.32 -2.01
C SER A 298 15.21 -3.07 -1.36
N ARG A 299 15.43 -2.00 -2.11
CA ARG A 299 15.83 -0.67 -1.62
C ARG A 299 14.63 0.09 -1.04
N VAL A 300 13.96 -0.54 -0.09
CA VAL A 300 12.65 -0.09 0.40
C VAL A 300 12.77 1.29 1.05
N ALA A 301 13.78 1.53 1.90
CA ALA A 301 14.02 2.84 2.52
C ALA A 301 14.21 3.97 1.50
N GLU A 302 14.96 3.70 0.44
CA GLU A 302 15.16 4.65 -0.66
C GLU A 302 13.85 4.92 -1.40
N SER A 303 13.06 3.88 -1.68
CA SER A 303 11.75 4.01 -2.33
C SER A 303 10.76 4.85 -1.51
N PHE A 304 10.72 4.67 -0.18
CA PHE A 304 9.88 5.46 0.72
C PHE A 304 10.29 6.93 0.74
N LYS A 305 11.60 7.19 0.83
CA LYS A 305 12.16 8.54 0.83
C LYS A 305 11.77 9.28 -0.45
N TRP A 306 12.06 8.70 -1.61
CA TRP A 306 11.76 9.35 -2.89
C TRP A 306 10.26 9.44 -3.15
N SER A 307 9.47 8.43 -2.82
CA SER A 307 8.01 8.50 -2.91
C SER A 307 7.45 9.66 -2.08
N SER A 308 7.93 9.85 -0.85
CA SER A 308 7.54 10.99 -0.01
C SER A 308 7.93 12.33 -0.65
N MET A 309 9.11 12.41 -1.27
CA MET A 309 9.56 13.61 -1.98
C MET A 309 8.69 13.92 -3.21
N ALA A 310 8.33 12.90 -4.00
CA ALA A 310 7.41 13.06 -5.12
C ALA A 310 6.02 13.53 -4.68
N MET A 311 5.50 13.04 -3.54
CA MET A 311 4.23 13.52 -2.99
C MET A 311 4.27 15.02 -2.65
N VAL A 312 5.36 15.48 -2.03
CA VAL A 312 5.54 16.93 -1.73
C VAL A 312 5.61 17.75 -3.01
N LEU A 313 6.30 17.25 -4.05
CA LEU A 313 6.34 17.90 -5.37
C LEU A 313 4.97 17.92 -6.03
N CYS A 314 4.20 16.82 -5.98
CA CYS A 314 2.82 16.77 -6.46
C CYS A 314 1.95 17.79 -5.75
N ASP A 315 1.99 17.86 -4.41
CA ASP A 315 1.25 18.86 -3.64
C ASP A 315 1.62 20.30 -4.05
N SER A 316 2.90 20.56 -4.35
CA SER A 316 3.35 21.86 -4.86
C SER A 316 2.79 22.15 -6.25
N LEU A 317 2.85 21.19 -7.17
CA LEU A 317 2.32 21.30 -8.52
C LEU A 317 0.81 21.50 -8.52
N GLN A 318 0.06 20.83 -7.65
CA GLN A 318 -1.39 21.02 -7.51
C GLN A 318 -1.75 22.45 -7.05
N LYS A 319 -0.93 23.05 -6.18
CA LYS A 319 -1.12 24.44 -5.75
C LYS A 319 -0.81 25.44 -6.85
N GLU A 320 0.22 25.15 -7.64
CA GLU A 320 0.61 25.98 -8.80
C GLU A 320 -0.40 25.87 -9.95
N TYR A 321 -1.00 24.69 -10.13
CA TYR A 321 -1.96 24.39 -11.18
C TYR A 321 -3.28 23.89 -10.58
N PRO A 322 -4.09 24.74 -9.92
CA PRO A 322 -5.29 24.30 -9.20
C PRO A 322 -6.35 23.63 -10.09
N ASP A 323 -6.33 23.91 -11.40
CA ASP A 323 -7.24 23.31 -12.38
C ASP A 323 -6.66 22.03 -13.04
N TYR A 324 -5.55 21.47 -12.54
CA TYR A 324 -4.91 20.26 -13.10
C TYR A 324 -5.87 19.07 -13.28
N ALA A 325 -6.90 18.98 -12.44
CA ALA A 325 -7.88 17.90 -12.47
C ALA A 325 -9.07 18.22 -13.41
N LYS A 326 -9.26 19.48 -13.82
CA LYS A 326 -10.32 19.94 -14.74
C LYS A 326 -9.82 19.88 -16.19
N GLY A 327 -9.32 18.72 -16.60
CA GLY A 327 -8.93 18.47 -17.99
C GLY A 327 -10.09 18.68 -18.98
N GLY A 328 -9.80 18.65 -20.27
CA GLY A 328 -10.84 18.70 -21.31
C GLY A 328 -10.42 19.35 -22.62
N PRO A 329 -11.26 19.24 -23.66
CA PRO A 329 -10.94 19.68 -25.01
C PRO A 329 -10.82 21.21 -25.16
N HIS A 330 -11.28 21.98 -24.16
CA HIS A 330 -11.21 23.45 -24.16
C HIS A 330 -9.80 23.98 -23.83
N LEU A 331 -8.92 23.14 -23.26
CA LEU A 331 -7.54 23.52 -22.94
C LEU A 331 -6.62 23.34 -24.15
N PRO A 332 -5.58 24.19 -24.31
CA PRO A 332 -4.52 23.95 -25.27
C PRO A 332 -3.88 22.56 -25.08
N ARG A 333 -3.53 21.87 -26.17
CA ARG A 333 -3.01 20.48 -26.16
C ARG A 333 -1.95 20.25 -25.08
N MET A 334 -0.91 21.08 -25.05
CA MET A 334 0.20 20.95 -24.10
C MET A 334 -0.22 21.18 -22.65
N THR A 335 -1.12 22.14 -22.41
CA THR A 335 -1.67 22.40 -21.08
C THR A 335 -2.49 21.20 -20.60
N ARG A 336 -3.35 20.64 -21.46
CA ARG A 336 -4.16 19.46 -21.15
C ARG A 336 -3.29 18.25 -20.83
N ILE A 337 -2.24 18.00 -21.62
CA ILE A 337 -1.27 16.93 -21.37
C ILE A 337 -0.58 17.15 -20.01
N LYS A 338 -0.04 18.34 -19.76
CA LYS A 338 0.62 18.67 -18.49
C LYS A 338 -0.31 18.43 -17.30
N TYR A 339 -1.54 18.91 -17.38
CA TYR A 339 -2.56 18.75 -16.33
C TYR A 339 -2.90 17.27 -16.10
N SER A 340 -3.09 16.52 -17.17
CA SER A 340 -3.33 15.07 -17.11
C SER A 340 -2.16 14.32 -16.46
N ILE A 341 -0.91 14.66 -16.79
CA ILE A 341 0.28 14.04 -16.17
C ILE A 341 0.35 14.37 -14.68
N ILE A 342 0.14 15.64 -14.28
CA ILE A 342 0.09 16.04 -12.86
C ILE A 342 -0.99 15.23 -12.13
N HIS A 343 -2.17 15.10 -12.74
CA HIS A 343 -3.29 14.39 -12.15
C HIS A 343 -2.99 12.89 -11.97
N ARG A 344 -2.52 12.21 -13.02
CA ARG A 344 -2.16 10.78 -12.99
C ARG A 344 -1.13 10.48 -11.91
N ASN A 345 -0.09 11.31 -11.81
CA ASN A 345 0.99 11.14 -10.83
C ASN A 345 0.57 11.55 -9.40
N SER A 346 -0.53 12.28 -9.24
CA SER A 346 -1.09 12.61 -7.92
C SER A 346 -2.04 11.53 -7.40
N VAL A 347 -2.76 10.86 -8.31
CA VAL A 347 -3.80 9.88 -7.96
C VAL A 347 -3.24 8.48 -7.81
N LEU A 348 -2.32 8.05 -8.68
CA LEU A 348 -1.77 6.70 -8.67
C LEU A 348 -0.83 6.53 -7.47
N PRO A 349 -1.25 5.87 -6.38
CA PRO A 349 -0.43 5.80 -5.19
C PRO A 349 0.57 4.66 -5.36
N PHE A 350 1.74 4.97 -5.91
CA PHE A 350 2.89 4.07 -5.81
C PHE A 350 3.19 3.68 -4.35
N ARG A 351 2.78 4.52 -3.41
CA ARG A 351 2.86 4.26 -1.97
C ARG A 351 2.11 2.99 -1.55
N ASP A 352 0.93 2.71 -2.12
CA ASP A 352 0.18 1.48 -1.79
C ASP A 352 0.97 0.21 -2.15
N PHE A 353 1.79 0.24 -3.21
CA PHE A 353 2.66 -0.88 -3.61
C PHE A 353 3.80 -1.17 -2.63
N ILE A 354 4.16 -0.18 -1.81
CA ILE A 354 5.29 -0.22 -0.88
C ILE A 354 4.81 -0.43 0.56
N THR A 355 3.76 0.29 0.98
CA THR A 355 3.38 0.39 2.40
C THR A 355 2.16 -0.42 2.75
N CYS A 356 1.32 -0.81 1.78
CA CYS A 356 0.00 -1.44 2.00
C CYS A 356 -0.94 -0.70 2.98
N ASP A 357 -0.60 0.48 3.50
CA ASP A 357 -1.18 0.97 4.77
C ASP A 357 -1.73 2.42 4.72
N GLU A 358 -1.29 3.29 3.81
CA GLU A 358 -1.51 4.75 3.98
C GLU A 358 -2.57 5.38 3.06
N ARG A 359 -3.66 4.67 2.73
CA ARG A 359 -4.77 5.26 1.96
C ARG A 359 -5.50 6.39 2.69
N THR A 360 -5.46 6.42 4.02
CA THR A 360 -6.11 7.47 4.81
C THR A 360 -5.50 8.86 4.61
N LEU A 361 -4.25 8.92 4.14
CA LEU A 361 -3.57 10.18 3.82
C LEU A 361 -3.75 10.62 2.37
N ILE A 362 -4.25 9.74 1.50
CA ILE A 362 -4.55 10.11 0.13
C ILE A 362 -5.85 10.92 0.18
N LYS A 363 -5.74 12.23 -0.07
CA LYS A 363 -6.92 13.07 -0.31
C LYS A 363 -7.81 12.35 -1.31
N GLN A 364 -9.08 12.16 -0.99
CA GLN A 364 -10.03 11.52 -1.90
C GLN A 364 -10.08 12.34 -3.19
N HIS A 365 -9.43 11.83 -4.23
CA HIS A 365 -9.54 12.41 -5.56
C HIS A 365 -10.78 11.80 -6.21
N ASN A 366 -11.91 12.50 -6.08
CA ASN A 366 -13.17 12.09 -6.70
C ASN A 366 -13.25 12.47 -8.19
N ILE A 367 -12.12 12.87 -8.79
CA ILE A 367 -12.06 13.37 -10.16
C ILE A 367 -11.49 12.26 -11.05
N PRO A 368 -12.19 11.85 -12.12
CA PRO A 368 -11.69 10.85 -13.04
C PRO A 368 -10.44 11.34 -13.79
N ILE A 369 -9.54 10.43 -14.10
CA ILE A 369 -8.36 10.68 -14.92
C ILE A 369 -8.80 11.09 -16.33
N ASP A 370 -8.23 12.18 -16.85
CA ASP A 370 -8.50 12.67 -18.19
C ASP A 370 -7.89 11.73 -19.25
N ILE A 371 -8.73 11.29 -20.18
CA ILE A 371 -8.37 10.44 -21.31
C ILE A 371 -8.11 11.36 -22.51
N LEU A 372 -6.83 11.50 -22.86
CA LEU A 372 -6.41 12.33 -23.98
C LEU A 372 -6.78 11.64 -25.31
N PRO A 373 -7.14 12.40 -26.36
CA PRO A 373 -7.70 11.85 -27.59
C PRO A 373 -6.67 11.08 -28.43
N ASP A 374 -5.40 11.46 -28.32
CA ASP A 374 -4.26 10.85 -29.02
C ASP A 374 -3.66 9.65 -28.28
N GLU A 375 -4.19 9.26 -27.12
CA GLU A 375 -3.75 8.06 -26.40
C GLU A 375 -4.00 6.78 -27.22
N PRO A 376 -3.08 5.80 -27.16
CA PRO A 376 -3.30 4.48 -27.72
C PRO A 376 -4.59 3.86 -27.17
N GLU A 377 -5.29 3.10 -28.00
CA GLU A 377 -6.57 2.50 -27.62
C GLU A 377 -6.49 1.68 -26.34
N LYS A 378 -5.39 0.92 -26.20
CA LYS A 378 -5.08 0.14 -25.01
C LYS A 378 -5.06 1.00 -23.75
N THR A 379 -4.30 2.09 -23.76
CA THR A 379 -4.18 3.04 -22.66
C THR A 379 -5.51 3.73 -22.35
N ARG A 380 -6.29 4.10 -23.39
CA ARG A 380 -7.65 4.66 -23.19
C ARG A 380 -8.56 3.67 -22.46
N ASN A 381 -8.57 2.41 -22.88
CA ASN A 381 -9.40 1.38 -22.26
C ASN A 381 -9.00 1.12 -20.81
N ILE A 382 -7.70 1.13 -20.54
CA ILE A 382 -7.14 1.03 -19.19
C ILE A 382 -7.57 2.21 -18.32
N PHE A 383 -7.52 3.46 -18.81
CA PHE A 383 -8.02 4.61 -18.05
C PHE A 383 -9.53 4.55 -17.79
N LYS A 384 -10.33 4.02 -18.73
CA LYS A 384 -11.77 3.77 -18.47
C LYS A 384 -11.95 2.81 -17.30
N VAL A 385 -11.23 1.69 -17.30
CA VAL A 385 -11.24 0.70 -16.21
C VAL A 385 -10.78 1.35 -14.89
N PHE A 386 -9.67 2.09 -14.90
CA PHE A 386 -9.18 2.78 -13.70
C PHE A 386 -10.17 3.81 -13.16
N ASN A 387 -10.82 4.60 -14.00
CA ASN A 387 -11.83 5.56 -13.55
C ASN A 387 -13.03 4.88 -12.88
N LEU A 388 -13.47 3.73 -13.40
CA LEU A 388 -14.51 2.91 -12.78
C LEU A 388 -14.04 2.32 -11.44
N ILE A 389 -12.81 1.83 -11.37
CA ILE A 389 -12.20 1.34 -10.12
C ILE A 389 -12.04 2.46 -9.08
N LEU A 390 -11.65 3.66 -9.51
CA LEU A 390 -11.51 4.84 -8.66
C LEU A 390 -12.85 5.21 -8.06
N SER A 391 -13.94 5.19 -8.84
CA SER A 391 -15.29 5.48 -8.34
C SER A 391 -15.72 4.56 -7.19
N LEU A 392 -15.39 3.27 -7.27
CA LEU A 392 -15.61 2.33 -6.16
C LEU A 392 -14.64 2.60 -5.00
N SER A 393 -13.36 2.82 -5.32
CA SER A 393 -12.30 3.00 -4.33
C SER A 393 -12.48 4.24 -3.47
N THR A 394 -13.20 5.25 -3.96
CA THR A 394 -13.54 6.48 -3.23
C THR A 394 -14.92 6.43 -2.59
N HIS A 395 -15.73 5.39 -2.86
CA HIS A 395 -17.05 5.28 -2.26
C HIS A 395 -16.95 5.17 -0.73
N PRO A 396 -17.69 5.97 0.07
CA PRO A 396 -17.52 6.03 1.53
C PRO A 396 -17.61 4.67 2.23
N ALA A 397 -18.59 3.84 1.86
CA ALA A 397 -18.74 2.50 2.43
C ALA A 397 -17.57 1.57 2.10
N PHE A 398 -17.01 1.70 0.89
CA PHE A 398 -15.84 0.94 0.47
C PHE A 398 -14.60 1.37 1.25
N VAL A 399 -14.37 2.68 1.36
CA VAL A 399 -13.26 3.25 2.12
C VAL A 399 -13.32 2.83 3.58
N ALA A 400 -14.51 2.88 4.21
CA ALA A 400 -14.69 2.52 5.61
C ALA A 400 -14.24 1.07 5.88
N VAL A 401 -14.84 0.10 5.19
CA VAL A 401 -14.54 -1.33 5.39
C VAL A 401 -13.11 -1.68 4.99
N VAL A 402 -12.60 -1.13 3.88
CA VAL A 402 -11.22 -1.37 3.45
C VAL A 402 -10.20 -0.79 4.43
N THR A 403 -10.52 0.34 5.08
CA THR A 403 -9.66 0.93 6.11
C THR A 403 -9.67 0.09 7.38
N GLN A 404 -10.84 -0.33 7.84
CA GLN A 404 -10.97 -1.22 9.01
C GLN A 404 -10.27 -2.56 8.79
N ALA A 405 -10.47 -3.22 7.65
CA ALA A 405 -9.80 -4.48 7.31
C ALA A 405 -8.26 -4.34 7.25
N ARG A 406 -7.76 -3.17 6.82
CA ARG A 406 -6.32 -2.88 6.88
C ARG A 406 -5.82 -2.72 8.30
N GLN A 407 -6.55 -1.96 9.12
CA GLN A 407 -6.21 -1.83 10.53
C GLN A 407 -6.14 -3.22 11.18
N VAL A 408 -7.09 -4.12 10.90
CA VAL A 408 -7.06 -5.53 11.37
C VAL A 408 -5.81 -6.24 10.86
N SER A 409 -5.40 -5.93 9.65
CA SER A 409 -4.22 -6.53 9.04
C SER A 409 -2.90 -6.03 9.64
N THR A 410 -2.82 -4.78 10.10
CA THR A 410 -1.57 -4.12 10.53
C THR A 410 -1.43 -3.99 12.04
N SER A 411 -2.54 -3.96 12.77
CA SER A 411 -2.54 -3.77 14.21
C SER A 411 -1.85 -4.92 14.94
N ASN A 412 -1.16 -4.60 16.04
CA ASN A 412 -0.54 -5.60 16.90
C ASN A 412 -1.59 -6.59 17.42
N ASP A 413 -1.17 -7.80 17.82
CA ASP A 413 -2.07 -8.93 18.13
C ASP A 413 -3.04 -8.65 19.31
N SER A 414 -2.80 -7.54 20.03
CA SER A 414 -3.65 -7.02 21.11
C SER A 414 -4.72 -6.01 20.67
N ALA A 415 -4.65 -5.48 19.45
CA ALA A 415 -5.58 -4.47 19.00
C ALA A 415 -6.89 -5.12 18.56
N VAL A 416 -7.93 -4.83 19.33
CA VAL A 416 -9.31 -5.18 19.00
C VAL A 416 -9.87 -4.11 18.08
N ILE A 417 -10.29 -4.50 16.88
CA ILE A 417 -10.97 -3.60 15.95
C ILE A 417 -12.42 -4.05 15.85
N GLU A 418 -13.31 -3.11 16.11
CA GLU A 418 -14.75 -3.32 15.99
C GLU A 418 -15.17 -2.93 14.58
N MET A 419 -15.80 -3.85 13.85
CA MET A 419 -16.50 -3.52 12.61
C MET A 419 -18.00 -3.73 12.82
N ASN A 420 -18.80 -2.79 12.35
CA ASN A 420 -20.24 -2.92 12.39
C ASN A 420 -20.70 -3.87 11.27
N LEU A 421 -21.60 -4.81 11.60
CA LEU A 421 -22.25 -5.67 10.61
C LEU A 421 -22.94 -4.86 9.51
N GLU A 422 -23.51 -3.70 9.86
CA GLU A 422 -24.13 -2.79 8.91
C GLU A 422 -23.12 -2.27 7.87
N ASP A 423 -21.88 -1.98 8.29
CA ASP A 423 -20.83 -1.52 7.38
C ASP A 423 -20.42 -2.63 6.41
N ILE A 424 -20.35 -3.88 6.89
CA ILE A 424 -20.06 -5.07 6.07
C ILE A 424 -21.16 -5.26 5.01
N ILE A 425 -22.43 -5.23 5.42
CA ILE A 425 -23.57 -5.37 4.50
C ILE A 425 -23.58 -4.24 3.47
N ARG A 426 -23.42 -2.99 3.93
CA ARG A 426 -23.38 -1.81 3.06
C ARG A 426 -22.22 -1.88 2.06
N TYR A 427 -21.06 -2.40 2.48
CA TYR A 427 -19.92 -2.64 1.60
C TYR A 427 -20.25 -3.64 0.49
N GLU A 428 -20.85 -4.78 0.83
CA GLU A 428 -21.22 -5.80 -0.16
C GLU A 428 -22.29 -5.30 -1.14
N GLU A 429 -23.30 -4.60 -0.63
CA GLU A 429 -24.33 -3.96 -1.45
C GLU A 429 -23.73 -2.89 -2.37
N THR A 430 -22.79 -2.10 -1.86
CA THR A 430 -22.05 -1.11 -2.66
C THR A 430 -21.33 -1.78 -3.82
N ILE A 431 -20.61 -2.89 -3.58
CA ILE A 431 -19.90 -3.61 -4.64
C ILE A 431 -20.87 -4.15 -5.69
N ARG A 432 -21.96 -4.79 -5.27
CA ARG A 432 -22.97 -5.34 -6.18
C ARG A 432 -23.63 -4.24 -7.01
N THR A 433 -24.03 -3.15 -6.38
CA THR A 433 -24.67 -2.00 -7.04
C THR A 433 -23.72 -1.34 -8.03
N TRP A 434 -22.48 -1.11 -7.62
CA TRP A 434 -21.43 -0.59 -8.51
C TRP A 434 -21.18 -1.54 -9.69
N TRP A 435 -21.10 -2.86 -9.45
CA TRP A 435 -20.92 -3.83 -10.52
C TRP A 435 -22.08 -3.79 -11.52
N CYS A 436 -23.32 -3.78 -11.03
CA CYS A 436 -24.51 -3.72 -11.86
C CYS A 436 -24.55 -2.45 -12.72
N SER A 437 -24.02 -1.32 -12.22
CA SER A 437 -23.95 -0.06 -12.97
C SER A 437 -22.78 0.03 -13.96
N LEU A 438 -21.86 -0.94 -13.95
CA LEU A 438 -20.77 -0.97 -14.93
C LEU A 438 -21.31 -1.14 -16.36
N PRO A 439 -20.66 -0.51 -17.36
CA PRO A 439 -20.94 -0.77 -18.77
C PRO A 439 -20.72 -2.25 -19.16
N GLU A 440 -21.50 -2.76 -20.11
CA GLU A 440 -21.43 -4.18 -20.52
C GLU A 440 -20.07 -4.54 -21.17
N GLU A 441 -19.40 -3.57 -21.79
CA GLU A 441 -18.08 -3.77 -22.40
C GLU A 441 -16.97 -4.08 -21.37
N VAL A 442 -17.15 -3.74 -20.10
CA VAL A 442 -16.19 -4.02 -19.00
C VAL A 442 -16.71 -5.05 -18.00
N LYS A 443 -17.91 -5.59 -18.23
CA LYS A 443 -18.57 -6.57 -17.37
C LYS A 443 -18.45 -7.98 -17.96
N ILE A 444 -17.95 -8.93 -17.15
CA ILE A 444 -17.80 -10.34 -17.57
C ILE A 444 -19.06 -11.17 -17.30
N CYS A 445 -19.85 -10.82 -16.29
CA CYS A 445 -21.07 -11.51 -15.87
C CYS A 445 -22.03 -10.54 -15.15
N LYS A 446 -23.30 -10.92 -14.97
CA LYS A 446 -24.31 -10.04 -14.35
C LYS A 446 -24.04 -9.73 -12.88
N ASP A 447 -23.55 -10.70 -12.11
CA ASP A 447 -23.20 -10.58 -10.69
C ASP A 447 -21.76 -11.08 -10.51
N PRO A 448 -20.86 -10.28 -9.91
CA PRO A 448 -19.44 -10.64 -9.84
C PRO A 448 -19.19 -11.92 -9.04
N PHE A 449 -20.09 -12.30 -8.12
CA PHE A 449 -19.96 -13.50 -7.29
C PHE A 449 -20.65 -14.73 -7.90
N THR A 450 -21.16 -14.62 -9.13
CA THR A 450 -21.67 -15.74 -9.94
C THR A 450 -20.69 -16.15 -11.04
N LEU A 451 -19.49 -15.57 -11.04
CA LEU A 451 -18.46 -15.87 -12.03
C LEU A 451 -18.08 -17.35 -11.94
N THR A 452 -17.89 -18.00 -13.09
CA THR A 452 -17.44 -19.39 -13.14
C THR A 452 -16.20 -19.52 -14.00
N LYS A 453 -15.48 -20.64 -13.84
CA LYS A 453 -14.31 -20.99 -14.64
C LYS A 453 -14.63 -20.93 -16.15
N GLU A 454 -15.77 -21.48 -16.57
CA GLU A 454 -16.15 -21.58 -17.97
C GLU A 454 -16.41 -20.21 -18.60
N ILE A 455 -16.93 -19.26 -17.81
CA ILE A 455 -17.12 -17.87 -18.25
C ILE A 455 -15.74 -17.21 -18.43
N ILE A 456 -14.82 -17.40 -17.49
CA ILE A 456 -13.48 -16.82 -17.53
C ILE A 456 -12.68 -17.33 -18.73
N GLU A 457 -12.66 -18.65 -18.96
CA GLU A 457 -11.86 -19.27 -20.03
C GLU A 457 -12.33 -18.85 -21.43
N ARG A 458 -13.59 -18.42 -21.58
CA ARG A 458 -14.15 -17.91 -22.85
C ARG A 458 -13.91 -16.43 -23.08
N GLU A 459 -13.58 -15.67 -22.04
CA GLU A 459 -13.40 -14.23 -22.13
C GLU A 459 -11.97 -13.90 -22.56
N THR A 460 -11.83 -13.04 -23.57
CA THR A 460 -10.53 -12.60 -24.11
C THR A 460 -10.30 -11.11 -23.90
N ASN A 461 -11.33 -10.36 -23.50
CA ASN A 461 -11.22 -8.95 -23.22
C ASN A 461 -10.51 -8.70 -21.89
N THR A 462 -9.30 -8.14 -21.97
CA THR A 462 -8.43 -7.83 -20.84
C THR A 462 -9.08 -6.89 -19.83
N CYS A 463 -9.94 -5.95 -20.26
CA CYS A 463 -10.61 -5.01 -19.37
C CYS A 463 -11.62 -5.72 -18.47
N LYS A 464 -12.41 -6.65 -19.03
CA LYS A 464 -13.37 -7.45 -18.29
C LYS A 464 -12.70 -8.36 -17.27
N ILE A 465 -11.64 -9.05 -17.69
CA ILE A 465 -10.85 -9.93 -16.82
C ILE A 465 -10.16 -9.13 -15.71
N THR A 466 -9.62 -7.95 -16.03
CA THR A 466 -9.02 -7.03 -15.04
C THR A 466 -10.04 -6.55 -14.02
N MET A 467 -11.25 -6.19 -14.47
CA MET A 467 -12.32 -5.73 -13.59
C MET A 467 -12.78 -6.82 -12.62
N ALA A 468 -13.00 -8.04 -13.12
CA ALA A 468 -13.31 -9.20 -12.30
C ALA A 468 -12.18 -9.50 -11.30
N SER A 469 -10.93 -9.45 -11.76
CA SER A 469 -9.75 -9.66 -10.91
C SER A 469 -9.69 -8.65 -9.77
N TYR A 470 -9.97 -7.38 -10.04
CA TYR A 470 -10.00 -6.34 -9.02
C TYR A 470 -11.04 -6.63 -7.92
N VAL A 471 -12.25 -7.04 -8.31
CA VAL A 471 -13.33 -7.36 -7.36
C VAL A 471 -12.97 -8.56 -6.49
N HIS A 472 -12.52 -9.67 -7.10
CA HIS A 472 -12.19 -10.88 -6.34
C HIS A 472 -10.95 -10.69 -5.45
N VAL A 473 -9.90 -10.00 -5.91
CA VAL A 473 -8.73 -9.70 -5.08
C VAL A 473 -9.11 -8.83 -3.88
N THR A 474 -9.98 -7.84 -4.09
CA THR A 474 -10.48 -7.00 -3.00
C THR A 474 -11.35 -7.81 -2.04
N THR A 475 -12.22 -8.67 -2.57
CA THR A 475 -13.08 -9.56 -1.78
C THR A 475 -12.25 -10.48 -0.91
N ILE A 476 -11.25 -11.17 -1.45
CA ILE A 476 -10.32 -12.01 -0.68
C ILE A 476 -9.74 -11.21 0.49
N LYS A 477 -9.25 -9.99 0.23
CA LYS A 477 -8.64 -9.15 1.27
C LYS A 477 -9.61 -8.82 2.41
N ILE A 478 -10.86 -8.48 2.09
CA ILE A 478 -11.86 -8.14 3.12
C ILE A 478 -12.34 -9.39 3.83
N GLN A 479 -12.74 -10.41 3.10
CA GLN A 479 -13.28 -11.65 3.66
C GLN A 479 -12.25 -12.39 4.52
N ALA A 480 -10.95 -12.33 4.17
CA ALA A 480 -9.88 -12.86 5.02
C ALA A 480 -9.88 -12.28 6.44
N CYS A 481 -10.28 -11.01 6.61
CA CYS A 481 -10.39 -10.37 7.92
C CYS A 481 -11.66 -10.81 8.68
N LEU A 482 -12.67 -11.31 7.95
CA LEU A 482 -13.97 -11.72 8.49
C LEU A 482 -14.05 -13.22 8.80
N ILE A 483 -13.04 -14.03 8.47
CA ILE A 483 -13.03 -15.48 8.79
C ILE A 483 -12.88 -15.72 10.30
N GLN A 484 -12.03 -14.95 10.98
CA GLN A 484 -11.73 -15.16 12.42
C GLN A 484 -12.47 -14.15 13.29
N THR A 485 -13.81 -14.19 13.28
CA THR A 485 -14.62 -13.30 14.13
C THR A 485 -14.75 -13.82 15.56
N LYS A 486 -14.79 -12.93 16.55
CA LYS A 486 -15.13 -13.29 17.93
C LYS A 486 -16.23 -12.39 18.48
N SER A 487 -17.17 -12.99 19.20
CA SER A 487 -18.12 -12.21 19.99
C SER A 487 -17.40 -11.59 21.20
N ARG A 488 -17.57 -10.27 21.40
CA ARG A 488 -17.10 -9.56 22.60
C ARG A 488 -17.74 -10.14 23.87
N ASN A 489 -19.00 -10.54 23.77
CA ASN A 489 -19.77 -11.08 24.87
C ASN A 489 -19.76 -12.61 24.81
N LYS A 490 -19.00 -13.24 25.72
CA LYS A 490 -18.94 -14.71 25.88
C LYS A 490 -20.30 -15.36 26.16
N GLY A 491 -21.33 -14.59 26.51
CA GLY A 491 -22.70 -15.07 26.78
C GLY A 491 -23.76 -14.65 25.76
N ALA A 492 -23.41 -13.93 24.69
CA ALA A 492 -24.37 -13.61 23.63
C ALA A 492 -24.45 -14.80 22.64
N PRO A 493 -25.64 -15.13 22.10
CA PRO A 493 -25.79 -16.22 21.14
C PRO A 493 -24.87 -15.98 19.93
N GLY A 494 -23.97 -16.96 19.71
CA GLY A 494 -22.87 -16.92 18.74
C GLY A 494 -23.29 -16.95 17.27
N ASP A 495 -24.59 -17.09 17.00
CA ASP A 495 -25.13 -17.33 15.67
C ASP A 495 -24.70 -16.31 14.61
N ILE A 496 -24.61 -15.02 14.97
CA ILE A 496 -24.28 -13.97 13.98
C ILE A 496 -22.80 -14.00 13.57
N CYS A 497 -21.89 -14.23 14.52
CA CYS A 497 -20.45 -14.33 14.22
C CYS A 497 -20.19 -15.55 13.33
N ASN A 498 -20.88 -16.66 13.61
CA ASN A 498 -20.81 -17.87 12.79
C ASN A 498 -21.34 -17.61 11.37
N ILE A 499 -22.51 -16.99 11.22
CA ILE A 499 -23.06 -16.64 9.89
C ILE A 499 -22.11 -15.76 9.08
N VAL A 500 -21.51 -14.73 9.71
CA VAL A 500 -20.55 -13.84 9.05
C VAL A 500 -19.29 -14.61 8.63
N SER A 501 -18.77 -15.45 9.53
CA SER A 501 -17.61 -16.31 9.28
C SER A 501 -17.87 -17.29 8.14
N ASP A 502 -18.97 -18.04 8.18
CA ASP A 502 -19.34 -19.04 7.17
C ASP A 502 -19.46 -18.41 5.79
N LYS A 503 -20.12 -17.25 5.71
CA LYS A 503 -20.23 -16.49 4.48
C LYS A 503 -18.87 -15.99 3.99
N ALA A 504 -18.02 -15.49 4.90
CA ALA A 504 -16.69 -15.03 4.56
C ALA A 504 -15.81 -16.16 4.02
N VAL A 505 -15.87 -17.35 4.63
CA VAL A 505 -15.19 -18.56 4.15
C VAL A 505 -15.64 -18.91 2.74
N GLN A 506 -16.95 -18.99 2.50
CA GLN A 506 -17.50 -19.32 1.18
C GLN A 506 -17.06 -18.33 0.10
N LEU A 507 -17.18 -17.02 0.37
CA LEU A 507 -16.80 -15.96 -0.57
C LEU A 507 -15.28 -15.91 -0.80
N ALA A 508 -14.47 -16.16 0.23
CA ALA A 508 -13.03 -16.22 0.12
C ALA A 508 -12.60 -17.41 -0.74
N LEU A 509 -13.10 -18.62 -0.47
CA LEU A 509 -12.83 -19.82 -1.26
C LEU A 509 -13.23 -19.63 -2.72
N HIS A 510 -14.45 -19.15 -2.98
CA HIS A 510 -14.91 -18.85 -4.34
C HIS A 510 -14.00 -17.84 -5.05
N SER A 511 -13.66 -16.74 -4.38
CA SER A 511 -12.82 -15.70 -4.98
C SER A 511 -11.38 -16.15 -5.23
N ILE A 512 -10.83 -17.05 -4.39
CA ILE A 512 -9.53 -17.68 -4.62
C ILE A 512 -9.54 -18.49 -5.92
N ASP A 513 -10.57 -19.31 -6.13
CA ASP A 513 -10.71 -20.10 -7.37
C ASP A 513 -10.82 -19.18 -8.59
N MET A 514 -11.67 -18.14 -8.51
CA MET A 514 -11.83 -17.19 -9.59
C MET A 514 -10.54 -16.43 -9.88
N CYS A 515 -9.81 -15.97 -8.86
CA CYS A 515 -8.51 -15.33 -9.04
C CYS A 515 -7.52 -16.26 -9.76
N PHE A 516 -7.47 -17.54 -9.39
CA PHE A 516 -6.59 -18.51 -10.04
C PHE A 516 -6.88 -18.65 -11.55
N HIS A 517 -8.16 -18.78 -11.92
CA HIS A 517 -8.58 -18.85 -13.31
C HIS A 517 -8.36 -17.54 -14.07
N LEU A 518 -8.70 -16.39 -13.47
CA LEU A 518 -8.48 -15.07 -14.07
C LEU A 518 -7.00 -14.82 -14.36
N MET A 519 -6.10 -15.19 -13.44
CA MET A 519 -4.65 -15.08 -13.65
C MET A 519 -4.17 -15.94 -14.82
N ASN A 520 -4.61 -17.20 -14.88
CA ASN A 520 -4.24 -18.09 -15.98
C ASN A 520 -4.75 -17.56 -17.32
N GLN A 521 -5.94 -16.97 -17.35
CA GLN A 521 -6.49 -16.36 -18.57
C GLN A 521 -5.71 -15.12 -18.99
N LEU A 522 -5.34 -14.23 -18.04
CA LEU A 522 -4.50 -13.07 -18.34
C LEU A 522 -3.13 -13.48 -18.92
N GLU A 523 -2.55 -14.59 -18.46
CA GLU A 523 -1.25 -15.06 -18.95
C GLU A 523 -1.30 -15.58 -20.39
N GLN A 524 -2.46 -16.08 -20.82
CA GLN A 524 -2.70 -16.51 -22.20
C GLN A 524 -2.89 -15.32 -23.15
N ILE A 525 -3.24 -14.14 -22.63
CA ILE A 525 -3.43 -12.94 -23.45
C ILE A 525 -2.10 -12.20 -23.57
N ASP A 526 -1.47 -12.29 -24.74
CA ASP A 526 -0.18 -11.64 -25.01
C ASP A 526 -0.22 -10.11 -24.93
N SER A 527 -1.40 -9.49 -25.07
CA SER A 527 -1.52 -8.04 -25.01
C SER A 527 -1.47 -7.46 -23.60
N PHE A 528 -1.45 -8.27 -22.53
CA PHE A 528 -1.46 -7.77 -21.16
C PHE A 528 -0.31 -8.30 -20.31
N CYS A 529 0.47 -7.39 -19.75
CA CYS A 529 1.71 -7.71 -19.04
C CYS A 529 1.53 -7.50 -17.53
N TYR A 530 0.97 -8.47 -16.81
CA TYR A 530 0.73 -8.35 -15.36
C TYR A 530 1.41 -9.46 -14.57
N SER A 531 2.09 -9.09 -13.47
CA SER A 531 2.68 -10.06 -12.54
C SER A 531 1.60 -10.64 -11.62
N SER A 532 1.14 -11.85 -11.97
CA SER A 532 0.17 -12.65 -11.21
C SER A 532 0.67 -13.05 -9.81
N THR A 533 1.99 -13.01 -9.57
CA THR A 533 2.63 -13.34 -8.29
C THR A 533 1.98 -12.62 -7.10
N LYS A 534 1.64 -11.34 -7.23
CA LYS A 534 1.01 -10.59 -6.13
C LYS A 534 -0.35 -11.14 -5.74
N ILE A 535 -1.15 -11.55 -6.73
CA ILE A 535 -2.47 -12.14 -6.50
C ILE A 535 -2.32 -13.53 -5.88
N LEU A 536 -1.38 -14.35 -6.38
CA LEU A 536 -1.07 -15.67 -5.79
C LEU A 536 -0.69 -15.57 -4.32
N VAL A 537 0.21 -14.65 -3.96
CA VAL A 537 0.63 -14.45 -2.57
C VAL A 537 -0.57 -14.10 -1.67
N ARG A 538 -1.52 -13.30 -2.17
CA ARG A 538 -2.75 -12.97 -1.42
C ARG A 538 -3.70 -14.15 -1.28
N CYS A 539 -3.84 -14.97 -2.32
CA CYS A 539 -4.62 -16.20 -2.26
C CYS A 539 -4.00 -17.18 -1.25
N ILE A 540 -2.68 -17.38 -1.30
CA ILE A 540 -1.92 -18.23 -0.37
C ILE A 540 -2.08 -17.73 1.07
N ASP A 541 -1.91 -16.43 1.33
CA ASP A 541 -2.11 -15.84 2.66
C ASP A 541 -3.51 -16.13 3.23
N THR A 542 -4.54 -16.07 2.37
CA THR A 542 -5.92 -16.35 2.78
C THR A 542 -6.18 -17.84 2.97
N LEU A 543 -5.58 -18.70 2.14
CA LEU A 543 -5.63 -20.15 2.32
C LEU A 543 -4.98 -20.58 3.64
N MET A 544 -3.89 -19.92 4.07
CA MET A 544 -3.28 -20.16 5.38
C MET A 544 -4.22 -19.79 6.53
N ILE A 545 -5.03 -18.74 6.39
CA ILE A 545 -6.05 -18.37 7.38
C ILE A 545 -7.17 -19.43 7.40
N LEU A 546 -7.58 -19.93 6.23
CA LEU A 546 -8.62 -20.95 6.09
C LEU A 546 -8.22 -22.33 6.66
N LEU A 547 -6.93 -22.67 6.62
CA LEU A 547 -6.39 -23.87 7.26
C LEU A 547 -6.57 -23.90 8.79
N GLN A 548 -6.82 -22.74 9.40
CA GLN A 548 -6.97 -22.59 10.85
C GLN A 548 -8.44 -22.52 11.28
N VAL A 549 -9.38 -22.74 10.35
CA VAL A 549 -10.81 -22.81 10.66
C VAL A 549 -11.11 -24.17 11.29
N ASP A 550 -11.93 -24.18 12.34
CA ASP A 550 -12.40 -25.38 13.06
C ASP A 550 -13.43 -26.20 12.23
N ASP A 551 -13.13 -26.45 10.95
CA ASP A 551 -13.91 -27.29 10.05
C ASP A 551 -12.93 -28.08 9.16
N GLU A 552 -12.86 -29.40 9.39
CA GLU A 552 -11.95 -30.30 8.68
C GLU A 552 -12.15 -30.30 7.16
N ARG A 553 -13.39 -30.13 6.69
CA ARG A 553 -13.69 -30.08 5.26
C ARG A 553 -13.14 -28.80 4.65
N ILE A 554 -13.34 -27.66 5.31
CA ILE A 554 -12.77 -26.37 4.86
C ILE A 554 -11.25 -26.44 4.86
N ALA A 555 -10.64 -26.97 5.92
CA ALA A 555 -9.20 -27.13 6.02
C ALA A 555 -8.64 -28.05 4.91
N ALA A 556 -9.28 -29.19 4.63
CA ALA A 556 -8.87 -30.08 3.54
C ALA A 556 -8.97 -29.41 2.16
N MET A 557 -10.04 -28.66 1.91
CA MET A 557 -10.19 -27.88 0.68
C MET A 557 -9.12 -26.79 0.55
N ALA A 558 -8.84 -26.07 1.65
CA ALA A 558 -7.81 -25.04 1.68
C ALA A 558 -6.42 -25.63 1.44
N GLN A 559 -6.10 -26.80 2.02
CA GLN A 559 -4.83 -27.50 1.82
C GLN A 559 -4.63 -27.91 0.36
N SER A 560 -5.64 -28.50 -0.26
CA SER A 560 -5.58 -28.88 -1.68
C SER A 560 -5.28 -27.67 -2.56
N ARG A 561 -6.03 -26.58 -2.37
CA ARG A 561 -5.85 -25.34 -3.14
C ARG A 561 -4.51 -24.69 -2.87
N LEU A 562 -4.02 -24.74 -1.63
CA LEU A 562 -2.73 -24.20 -1.25
C LEU A 562 -1.60 -24.88 -2.03
N ASN A 563 -1.65 -26.20 -2.18
CA ASN A 563 -0.68 -26.95 -2.96
C ASN A 563 -0.67 -26.51 -4.44
N ASP A 564 -1.85 -26.34 -5.05
CA ASP A 564 -1.98 -25.86 -6.43
C ASP A 564 -1.39 -24.45 -6.59
N HIS A 565 -1.68 -23.55 -5.65
CA HIS A 565 -1.19 -22.17 -5.67
C HIS A 565 0.33 -22.10 -5.43
N MET A 566 0.87 -22.95 -4.56
CA MET A 566 2.32 -23.05 -4.31
C MET A 566 3.08 -23.60 -5.52
N LEU A 567 2.52 -24.60 -6.20
CA LEU A 567 3.05 -25.11 -7.46
C LEU A 567 3.06 -24.00 -8.53
N ALA A 568 1.95 -23.29 -8.65
CA ALA A 568 1.79 -22.22 -9.63
C ALA A 568 2.73 -21.02 -9.33
N LEU A 569 2.94 -20.67 -8.05
CA LEU A 569 3.93 -19.69 -7.62
C LEU A 569 5.34 -20.14 -8.01
N THR A 570 5.71 -21.39 -7.70
CA THR A 570 7.02 -21.95 -8.02
C THR A 570 7.31 -21.92 -9.51
N LYS A 571 6.31 -22.24 -10.35
CA LYS A 571 6.44 -22.18 -11.82
C LYS A 571 6.71 -20.75 -12.32
N ARG A 572 6.10 -19.74 -11.68
CA ARG A 572 6.18 -18.33 -12.10
C ARG A 572 7.42 -17.61 -11.59
N VAL A 573 7.96 -18.02 -10.46
CA VAL A 573 9.23 -17.47 -9.94
C VAL A 573 10.39 -18.11 -10.70
N SER A 574 11.28 -17.25 -11.23
CA SER A 574 12.47 -17.70 -11.94
C SER A 574 13.34 -18.58 -11.02
N PRO A 575 13.97 -19.65 -11.54
CA PRO A 575 14.86 -20.51 -10.77
C PRO A 575 15.94 -19.74 -9.98
N ASP A 576 16.43 -18.63 -10.54
CA ASP A 576 17.44 -17.77 -9.92
C ASP A 576 16.98 -17.13 -8.61
N HIS A 577 15.67 -17.11 -8.33
CA HIS A 577 15.08 -16.49 -7.14
C HIS A 577 14.42 -17.53 -6.21
N ARG A 578 14.54 -18.83 -6.51
CA ARG A 578 13.99 -19.89 -5.67
C ARG A 578 14.92 -20.19 -4.51
N VAL A 579 14.66 -19.52 -3.39
CA VAL A 579 15.42 -19.71 -2.15
C VAL A 579 15.15 -21.10 -1.57
N THR A 580 16.22 -21.88 -1.33
CA THR A 580 16.12 -23.21 -0.72
C THR A 580 15.93 -23.13 0.79
N THR A 581 15.38 -24.18 1.40
CA THR A 581 15.14 -24.25 2.85
C THR A 581 16.42 -24.03 3.66
N SER A 582 17.55 -24.60 3.22
CA SER A 582 18.84 -24.48 3.91
C SER A 582 19.52 -23.12 3.74
N ALA A 583 19.17 -22.38 2.68
CA ALA A 583 19.73 -21.06 2.39
C ALA A 583 18.77 -19.91 2.74
N SER A 584 17.65 -20.21 3.40
CA SER A 584 16.58 -19.25 3.72
C SER A 584 17.03 -18.18 4.70
N PRO A 585 17.25 -16.92 4.27
CA PRO A 585 17.56 -15.85 5.21
C PRO A 585 16.37 -15.55 6.12
N PHE A 586 15.13 -15.75 5.63
CA PHE A 586 13.93 -15.56 6.44
C PHE A 586 13.87 -16.54 7.62
N SER A 587 14.12 -17.83 7.38
CA SER A 587 14.17 -18.83 8.45
C SER A 587 15.19 -18.47 9.54
N MET A 588 16.39 -18.02 9.14
CA MET A 588 17.41 -17.54 10.08
C MET A 588 16.92 -16.36 10.92
N LEU A 589 16.22 -15.40 10.31
CA LEU A 589 15.65 -14.25 11.03
C LEU A 589 14.56 -14.64 12.03
N THR A 590 13.78 -15.69 11.75
CA THR A 590 12.71 -16.13 12.66
C THR A 590 13.23 -16.79 13.93
N VAL A 591 14.45 -17.35 13.89
CA VAL A 591 15.08 -18.03 15.03
C VAL A 591 16.13 -17.14 15.72
N ALA A 592 16.62 -16.10 15.04
CA ALA A 592 17.62 -15.20 15.59
C ALA A 592 17.11 -14.45 16.84
N PRO A 593 17.94 -14.30 17.89
CA PRO A 593 17.56 -13.52 19.06
C PRO A 593 17.31 -12.05 18.70
N PRO A 594 16.49 -11.33 19.48
CA PRO A 594 16.24 -9.91 19.26
C PRO A 594 17.55 -9.13 19.32
N GLY A 595 18.01 -8.66 18.16
CA GLY A 595 19.28 -7.98 17.97
C GLY A 595 19.37 -7.29 16.61
N PRO A 596 20.49 -6.62 16.30
CA PRO A 596 20.70 -6.00 15.00
C PRO A 596 20.75 -7.09 13.92
N THR A 597 19.68 -7.17 13.14
CA THR A 597 19.58 -8.06 11.98
C THR A 597 20.11 -7.35 10.75
N PRO A 598 20.76 -8.02 9.78
CA PRO A 598 21.13 -7.38 8.53
C PRO A 598 19.89 -6.84 7.79
N SER A 599 20.06 -5.77 7.01
CA SER A 599 18.96 -5.24 6.21
C SER A 599 18.47 -6.26 5.18
N VAL A 600 17.22 -6.15 4.74
CA VAL A 600 16.64 -7.05 3.73
C VAL A 600 17.45 -7.05 2.44
N THR A 601 17.94 -5.88 2.02
CA THR A 601 18.82 -5.74 0.86
C THR A 601 20.08 -6.58 1.02
N GLU A 602 20.66 -6.62 2.22
CA GLU A 602 21.87 -7.39 2.50
C GLU A 602 21.62 -8.90 2.47
N LEU A 603 20.51 -9.35 3.07
CA LEU A 603 20.16 -10.77 3.15
C LEU A 603 19.93 -11.39 1.77
N TYR A 604 19.41 -10.61 0.83
CA TYR A 604 19.04 -11.07 -0.52
C TYR A 604 19.92 -10.49 -1.63
N LYS A 605 21.06 -9.87 -1.30
CA LYS A 605 21.92 -9.17 -2.29
C LYS A 605 22.46 -10.03 -3.44
N ASN A 606 22.56 -11.34 -3.21
CA ASN A 606 23.12 -12.28 -4.18
C ASN A 606 22.07 -12.72 -5.22
N TYR A 607 20.80 -12.39 -5.00
CA TYR A 607 19.73 -12.67 -5.95
C TYR A 607 19.64 -11.53 -6.96
N PRO A 608 19.45 -11.81 -8.27
CA PRO A 608 19.32 -10.76 -9.26
C PRO A 608 18.12 -9.85 -9.02
N LEU A 609 17.00 -10.41 -8.55
CA LEU A 609 15.78 -9.69 -8.17
C LEU A 609 15.48 -9.97 -6.70
N PRO A 610 16.14 -9.28 -5.76
CA PRO A 610 16.04 -9.54 -4.32
C PRO A 610 14.61 -9.61 -3.78
N ARG A 611 13.68 -8.79 -4.29
CA ARG A 611 12.28 -8.82 -3.84
C ARG A 611 11.57 -10.12 -4.22
N GLU A 612 11.82 -10.65 -5.42
CA GLU A 612 11.20 -11.91 -5.83
C GLU A 612 11.68 -13.07 -4.96
N ALA A 613 12.98 -13.12 -4.68
CA ALA A 613 13.57 -14.10 -3.78
C ALA A 613 13.03 -13.98 -2.35
N LEU A 614 12.92 -12.74 -1.83
CA LEU A 614 12.33 -12.46 -0.52
C LEU A 614 10.88 -12.95 -0.43
N ILE A 615 10.04 -12.59 -1.40
CA ILE A 615 8.62 -12.98 -1.40
C ILE A 615 8.49 -14.50 -1.45
N PHE A 616 9.26 -15.16 -2.33
CA PHE A 616 9.25 -16.61 -2.44
C PHE A 616 9.69 -17.29 -1.14
N ASP A 617 10.79 -16.82 -0.52
CA ASP A 617 11.32 -17.40 0.72
C ASP A 617 10.34 -17.27 1.88
N ILE A 618 9.70 -16.10 2.03
CA ILE A 618 8.69 -15.86 3.07
C ILE A 618 7.51 -16.82 2.89
N VAL A 619 6.93 -16.87 1.69
CA VAL A 619 5.75 -17.69 1.43
C VAL A 619 6.06 -19.17 1.64
N ARG A 620 7.15 -19.65 1.05
CA ARG A 620 7.58 -21.04 1.18
C ARG A 620 7.82 -21.41 2.65
N THR A 621 8.60 -20.61 3.37
CA THR A 621 8.98 -20.92 4.76
C THR A 621 7.76 -20.94 5.68
N ILE A 622 6.83 -19.99 5.57
CA ILE A 622 5.67 -19.95 6.45
C ILE A 622 4.68 -21.08 6.12
N VAL A 623 4.50 -21.41 4.83
CA VAL A 623 3.68 -22.57 4.44
C VAL A 623 4.27 -23.86 5.03
N GLU A 624 5.57 -24.10 4.86
CA GLU A 624 6.27 -25.27 5.42
C GLU A 624 6.16 -25.34 6.96
N GLN A 625 6.33 -24.21 7.66
CA GLN A 625 6.21 -24.14 9.12
C GLN A 625 4.79 -24.47 9.59
N ASN A 626 3.77 -23.89 8.94
CA ASN A 626 2.39 -24.14 9.31
C ASN A 626 1.96 -25.60 9.05
N THR A 627 2.37 -26.19 7.92
CA THR A 627 2.11 -27.62 7.66
C THR A 627 2.70 -28.50 8.76
N ARG A 628 3.95 -28.26 9.17
CA ARG A 628 4.57 -29.01 10.29
C ARG A 628 3.84 -28.82 11.62
N ASN A 629 3.35 -27.61 11.91
CA ASN A 629 2.61 -27.33 13.13
C ASN A 629 1.27 -28.07 13.14
N ILE A 630 0.57 -28.11 12.00
CA ILE A 630 -0.68 -28.88 11.85
C ILE A 630 -0.41 -30.38 12.03
N ASP A 631 0.62 -30.91 11.38
CA ASP A 631 1.00 -32.33 11.51
C ASP A 631 1.35 -32.70 12.97
N ALA A 632 2.05 -31.80 13.67
CA ALA A 632 2.39 -32.00 15.08
C ALA A 632 1.17 -31.95 16.01
N LEU A 633 0.19 -31.07 15.74
CA LEU A 633 -1.06 -31.01 16.49
C LEU A 633 -1.91 -32.28 16.26
N ASN A 634 -1.99 -32.75 15.02
CA ASN A 634 -2.71 -33.99 14.67
C ASN A 634 -2.07 -35.24 15.27
N ALA A 635 -0.75 -35.23 15.50
CA ALA A 635 -0.06 -36.33 16.18
C ALA A 635 -0.31 -36.37 17.71
N LEU A 636 -0.84 -35.28 18.30
CA LEU A 636 -1.14 -35.16 19.72
C LEU A 636 -2.61 -35.42 20.07
N SER A 637 -3.52 -35.32 19.09
CA SER A 637 -4.96 -35.66 19.19
C SER A 637 -5.20 -37.13 18.94
#